data_AF-A0A0D9ZCE4-F1
#
_entry.id   AF-A0A0D9ZCE4-F1
#
_cell.length_a   1.000
_cell.length_b   1.000
_cell.length_c   1.000
_cell.angle_alpha   90.00
_cell.angle_beta   90.00
_cell.angle_gamma   90.00
#
_symmetry.space_group_name_H-M   'P 1'
#
loop_
_entity.id
_entity.type
_entity.pdbx_description
1 polymer ?
#
loop_
_entity_poly.entity_id
_entity_poly.type
_entity_poly.pdbx_seq_one_letter_code
_entity_poly.pdbx_strand_id
1 'polypeptide(L)'
;MVLFSVTKKATTPFDGQKPGTSGLRKKVTVFQQPHYLQNFVQSTFNALPADKVKGATIVVSGDGRYFSKDAVQIITKMAAANGVRRVWVGQNSLMSTPAVSAVIRERVGADDFGIKYNMENGGPAPESVTDKIFSNTTTITEYLIAEDLPDVDISVVGVTTFSGPEGPFDVDVFDSTIDYIKLMKTIFDFESIKKLLASPKFTFCYDALHGVAGTYATRIFVEELGAAESSLLNCVPKEDFGGGHPDPNLTYAKELVDRMGLGKSSNAEPPEFGAAADGDADRNMILGKRFFVTPSDSVAIIAANAVQSIPYFSSGLKGVARSMPTSAALDVVAKNLNLKFFEVPTGWKFFGNLMDAGMCSICGEESFGTGSDHIREKDGIWAVLAWLSILAFKNKDNLGGDKLVTVEDIVRQHWGTYGRHYYTRYDYENVDAGAAKELMANLVSMQSSLSDVNKLIKEIRSDVSDVVAADEFEYKDPVDGSVSKHQGVRYLFGDGSRLVFRLSGTGSVGATIRVYIEQYEKDSSKTGRDSQDALAPLRTGGVTLEIGRSDRMDEPRVAPVPCLALKHGADSDKPVLFSISDATAIDNNGGVDIPGLTNGNAWVTPQGWIRVRSASDASTFLQNPQDPDGKIPLPHLPRELPSTCSCRLSGKPNGSESCIVLLVETEEDVTVLWYCRFGGGGEGEGWVRHEYDVGTQWDIRPGKEGQREKVPICSIAACRGKFYFNATPESVGVLEFTPTPTAPVFGSIAIADPLPGGYGVLGAALGFLVEAEDDLYMVRLLLDRDFETVYDLIVYKMDFSEQQWHEVDDIGGRAFLLAPAYFGASRAADECGLEKDSVYVPYAHKKCFEVCKVEEKGDIDVVNLIEAPDAKIGMWIMPTD
;
A
#
# COMPACT_ATOMS: atom_id res chain seq x y z
N MET A 1 -9.89 -42.78 21.81
CA MET A 1 -9.77 -42.07 20.53
C MET A 1 -11.12 -41.46 20.24
N VAL A 2 -11.15 -40.18 19.90
CA VAL A 2 -12.38 -39.51 19.46
C VAL A 2 -12.67 -39.98 18.03
N LEU A 3 -13.92 -40.43 17.79
CA LEU A 3 -14.41 -40.79 16.46
C LEU A 3 -15.06 -39.56 15.84
N PHE A 4 -14.55 -39.08 14.71
CA PHE A 4 -15.16 -37.99 13.95
C PHE A 4 -15.98 -38.53 12.77
N SER A 5 -16.90 -37.72 12.28
CA SER A 5 -17.73 -38.00 11.11
C SER A 5 -17.40 -37.02 9.98
N VAL A 6 -17.63 -37.46 8.74
CA VAL A 6 -17.42 -36.62 7.55
C VAL A 6 -18.75 -36.14 7.03
N THR A 7 -18.87 -34.83 6.88
CA THR A 7 -20.07 -34.19 6.33
C THR A 7 -19.74 -33.52 5.00
N LYS A 8 -20.73 -33.53 4.10
CA LYS A 8 -20.73 -32.72 2.88
C LYS A 8 -21.49 -31.44 3.14
N LYS A 9 -20.88 -30.29 2.85
CA LYS A 9 -21.50 -28.98 2.98
C LYS A 9 -21.67 -28.37 1.59
N ALA A 10 -22.91 -28.00 1.26
CA ALA A 10 -23.18 -27.26 0.03
C ALA A 10 -22.55 -25.86 0.11
N THR A 11 -22.10 -25.35 -1.03
CA THR A 11 -21.47 -24.04 -1.18
C THR A 11 -21.69 -23.50 -2.60
N THR A 12 -21.29 -22.26 -2.85
CA THR A 12 -21.28 -21.65 -4.18
C THR A 12 -19.88 -21.11 -4.50
N PRO A 13 -19.49 -21.06 -5.78
CA PRO A 13 -18.22 -20.46 -6.20
C PRO A 13 -18.06 -19.01 -5.72
N PHE A 14 -16.81 -18.60 -5.46
CA PHE A 14 -16.45 -17.20 -5.23
C PHE A 14 -15.60 -16.69 -6.39
N ASP A 15 -15.93 -15.50 -6.89
CA ASP A 15 -15.15 -14.87 -7.95
C ASP A 15 -13.74 -14.50 -7.46
N GLY A 16 -12.75 -14.73 -8.32
CA GLY A 16 -11.39 -14.25 -8.10
C GLY A 16 -10.55 -15.02 -7.08
N GLN A 17 -10.89 -16.29 -6.77
CA GLN A 17 -10.03 -17.22 -6.01
C GLN A 17 -8.86 -17.79 -6.86
N LYS A 18 -8.23 -16.96 -7.68
CA LYS A 18 -7.08 -17.35 -8.50
C LYS A 18 -5.78 -17.19 -7.69
N PRO A 19 -4.98 -18.26 -7.50
CA PRO A 19 -3.66 -18.14 -6.91
C PRO A 19 -2.75 -17.26 -7.77
N GLY A 20 -2.01 -16.34 -7.15
CA GLY A 20 -0.91 -15.61 -7.79
C GLY A 20 0.38 -16.44 -7.80
N THR A 21 1.51 -15.78 -8.09
CA THR A 21 2.85 -16.41 -8.09
C THR A 21 3.28 -16.97 -6.73
N SER A 22 2.62 -16.60 -5.64
CA SER A 22 2.95 -17.00 -4.27
C SER A 22 1.69 -17.29 -3.44
N GLY A 23 0.71 -17.97 -4.05
CA GLY A 23 -0.55 -18.34 -3.40
C GLY A 23 -1.69 -17.35 -3.61
N LEU A 24 -2.85 -17.65 -3.03
CA LEU A 24 -4.02 -16.76 -3.04
C LEU A 24 -3.88 -15.71 -1.92
N ARG A 25 -3.90 -14.43 -2.27
CA ARG A 25 -3.79 -13.33 -1.30
C ARG A 25 -5.04 -12.46 -1.33
N LYS A 26 -5.67 -12.26 -0.16
CA LYS A 26 -6.84 -11.41 0.07
C LYS A 26 -6.77 -10.80 1.47
N LYS A 27 -7.58 -9.77 1.73
CA LYS A 27 -7.79 -9.21 3.07
C LYS A 27 -8.32 -10.32 4.00
N VAL A 28 -7.93 -10.29 5.27
CA VAL A 28 -8.37 -11.31 6.26
C VAL A 28 -9.89 -11.37 6.36
N THR A 29 -10.57 -10.21 6.29
CA THR A 29 -12.04 -10.12 6.29
C THR A 29 -12.71 -10.91 5.17
N VAL A 30 -12.03 -11.12 4.03
CA VAL A 30 -12.52 -11.97 2.95
C VAL A 30 -12.40 -13.45 3.31
N PHE A 31 -11.27 -13.88 3.91
CA PHE A 31 -11.07 -15.26 4.34
C PHE A 31 -12.02 -15.67 5.49
N GLN A 32 -12.45 -14.72 6.31
CA GLN A 32 -13.41 -14.94 7.38
C GLN A 32 -14.86 -15.06 6.88
N GLN A 33 -15.13 -14.74 5.61
CA GLN A 33 -16.46 -14.98 5.04
C GLN A 33 -16.79 -16.48 5.08
N PRO A 34 -18.04 -16.85 5.40
CA PRO A 34 -18.46 -18.24 5.37
C PRO A 34 -18.11 -18.90 4.04
N HIS A 35 -17.55 -20.11 4.11
CA HIS A 35 -17.18 -20.95 2.97
C HIS A 35 -16.01 -20.44 2.11
N TYR A 36 -15.50 -19.21 2.29
CA TYR A 36 -14.45 -18.69 1.41
C TYR A 36 -13.17 -19.50 1.50
N LEU A 37 -12.61 -19.65 2.71
CA LEU A 37 -11.44 -20.49 2.95
C LEU A 37 -11.72 -21.93 2.55
N GLN A 38 -12.83 -22.51 3.02
CA GLN A 38 -13.19 -23.92 2.79
C GLN A 38 -13.27 -24.25 1.30
N ASN A 39 -13.85 -23.36 0.49
CA ASN A 39 -13.93 -23.56 -0.95
C ASN A 39 -12.54 -23.66 -1.56
N PHE A 40 -11.63 -22.73 -1.22
CA PHE A 40 -10.28 -22.75 -1.74
C PHE A 40 -9.49 -24.00 -1.30
N VAL A 41 -9.63 -24.40 -0.04
CA VAL A 41 -9.02 -25.62 0.50
C VAL A 41 -9.51 -26.86 -0.24
N GLN A 42 -10.83 -27.02 -0.38
CA GLN A 42 -11.41 -28.16 -1.09
C GLN A 42 -11.02 -28.16 -2.57
N SER A 43 -11.04 -27.01 -3.24
CA SER A 43 -10.60 -26.88 -4.62
C SER A 43 -9.15 -27.30 -4.81
N THR A 44 -8.32 -27.14 -3.78
CA THR A 44 -6.93 -27.61 -3.80
C THR A 44 -6.84 -29.12 -3.65
N PHE A 45 -7.53 -29.74 -2.70
CA PHE A 45 -7.61 -31.21 -2.64
C PHE A 45 -8.15 -31.81 -3.94
N ASN A 46 -9.14 -31.17 -4.56
CA ASN A 46 -9.72 -31.61 -5.84
C ASN A 46 -8.73 -31.45 -7.02
N ALA A 47 -7.70 -30.61 -6.90
CA ALA A 47 -6.69 -30.44 -7.94
C ALA A 47 -5.70 -31.62 -7.96
N LEU A 48 -5.57 -32.33 -6.84
CA LEU A 48 -4.65 -33.46 -6.67
C LEU A 48 -5.34 -34.80 -7.01
N PRO A 49 -4.58 -35.80 -7.51
CA PRO A 49 -5.06 -37.18 -7.61
C PRO A 49 -5.47 -37.73 -6.24
N ALA A 50 -6.51 -38.58 -6.19
CA ALA A 50 -7.03 -39.09 -4.92
C ALA A 50 -6.00 -39.94 -4.14
N ASP A 51 -5.11 -40.64 -4.84
CA ASP A 51 -4.00 -41.42 -4.27
C ASP A 51 -2.86 -40.55 -3.70
N LYS A 52 -2.84 -39.25 -4.05
CA LYS A 52 -1.93 -38.25 -3.47
C LYS A 52 -2.50 -37.58 -2.22
N VAL A 53 -3.82 -37.62 -2.02
CA VAL A 53 -4.48 -37.05 -0.84
C VAL A 53 -4.76 -38.12 0.22
N LYS A 54 -5.38 -39.24 -0.19
CA LYS A 54 -5.78 -40.29 0.74
C LYS A 54 -4.57 -41.01 1.31
N GLY A 55 -4.48 -41.08 2.63
CA GLY A 55 -3.35 -41.71 3.30
C GLY A 55 -2.10 -40.83 3.40
N ALA A 56 -2.14 -39.61 2.87
CA ALA A 56 -0.99 -38.72 2.84
C ALA A 56 -0.63 -38.14 4.22
N THR A 57 0.60 -37.65 4.33
CA THR A 57 1.02 -36.76 5.42
C THR A 57 1.22 -35.38 4.84
N ILE A 58 0.56 -34.37 5.40
CA ILE A 58 0.68 -32.98 4.93
C ILE A 58 1.24 -32.08 6.02
N VAL A 59 1.90 -30.98 5.65
CA VAL A 59 2.28 -29.91 6.58
C VAL A 59 1.21 -28.82 6.54
N VAL A 60 0.86 -28.23 7.69
CA VAL A 60 -0.06 -27.10 7.79
C VAL A 60 0.43 -26.17 8.91
N SER A 61 0.93 -25.00 8.54
CA SER A 61 1.43 -23.99 9.48
C SER A 61 1.42 -22.61 8.82
N GLY A 62 1.64 -21.54 9.59
CA GLY A 62 1.73 -20.18 9.07
C GLY A 62 2.94 -19.40 9.59
N ASP A 63 2.91 -18.10 9.30
CA ASP A 63 3.90 -17.13 9.78
C ASP A 63 3.49 -16.45 11.11
N GLY A 64 2.34 -16.84 11.67
CA GLY A 64 1.82 -16.33 12.92
C GLY A 64 0.91 -15.11 12.79
N ARG A 65 0.57 -14.66 11.58
CA ARG A 65 -0.38 -13.55 11.38
C ARG A 65 -1.77 -13.87 11.93
N TYR A 66 -2.56 -12.80 12.13
CA TYR A 66 -3.95 -12.90 12.53
C TYR A 66 -4.72 -13.87 11.60
N PHE A 67 -5.61 -14.67 12.20
CA PHE A 67 -6.37 -15.77 11.57
C PHE A 67 -5.56 -17.04 11.22
N SER A 68 -4.23 -17.07 11.34
CA SER A 68 -3.44 -18.29 11.05
C SER A 68 -3.83 -19.48 11.92
N LYS A 69 -4.07 -19.29 13.22
CA LYS A 69 -4.45 -20.39 14.13
C LYS A 69 -5.80 -21.00 13.75
N ASP A 70 -6.79 -20.16 13.47
CA ASP A 70 -8.13 -20.59 13.04
C ASP A 70 -8.07 -21.33 11.70
N ALA A 71 -7.31 -20.79 10.74
CA ALA A 71 -7.12 -21.41 9.44
C ALA A 71 -6.50 -22.81 9.56
N VAL A 72 -5.49 -23.02 10.42
CA VAL A 72 -4.89 -24.34 10.67
C VAL A 72 -5.93 -25.34 11.19
N GLN A 73 -6.81 -24.93 12.11
CA GLN A 73 -7.85 -25.82 12.63
C GLN A 73 -8.85 -26.20 11.52
N ILE A 74 -9.31 -25.22 10.74
CA ILE A 74 -10.24 -25.46 9.62
C ILE A 74 -9.61 -26.41 8.60
N ILE A 75 -8.37 -26.14 8.18
CA ILE A 75 -7.63 -26.98 7.22
C ILE A 75 -7.45 -28.39 7.77
N THR A 76 -7.11 -28.54 9.05
CA THR A 76 -6.93 -29.86 9.68
C THR A 76 -8.22 -30.69 9.64
N LYS A 77 -9.37 -30.08 9.91
CA LYS A 77 -10.69 -30.74 9.81
C LYS A 77 -11.04 -31.13 8.39
N MET A 78 -10.68 -30.30 7.40
CA MET A 78 -10.90 -30.60 5.99
C MET A 78 -9.94 -31.68 5.48
N ALA A 79 -8.68 -31.67 5.91
CA ALA A 79 -7.69 -32.69 5.59
C ALA A 79 -8.15 -34.07 6.09
N ALA A 80 -8.60 -34.15 7.35
CA ALA A 80 -9.18 -35.36 7.92
C ALA A 80 -10.38 -35.87 7.08
N ALA A 81 -11.27 -34.95 6.67
CA ALA A 81 -12.44 -35.28 5.87
C ALA A 81 -12.14 -35.72 4.43
N ASN A 82 -11.02 -35.26 3.86
CA ASN A 82 -10.53 -35.66 2.55
C ASN A 82 -9.67 -36.94 2.59
N GLY A 83 -9.47 -37.54 3.77
CA GLY A 83 -8.80 -38.84 3.94
C GLY A 83 -7.28 -38.74 4.12
N VAL A 84 -6.74 -37.57 4.43
CA VAL A 84 -5.34 -37.41 4.86
C VAL A 84 -5.10 -38.27 6.10
N ARG A 85 -3.94 -38.94 6.19
CA ARG A 85 -3.58 -39.80 7.35
C ARG A 85 -3.00 -38.99 8.49
N ARG A 86 -2.21 -37.97 8.19
CA ARG A 86 -1.47 -37.18 9.18
C ARG A 86 -1.31 -35.72 8.77
N VAL A 87 -1.42 -34.82 9.75
CA VAL A 87 -1.08 -33.40 9.60
C VAL A 87 0.09 -33.06 10.53
N TRP A 88 1.13 -32.48 9.97
CA TRP A 88 2.27 -31.91 10.67
C TRP A 88 2.06 -30.42 10.89
N VAL A 89 2.16 -29.97 12.15
CA VAL A 89 1.91 -28.58 12.52
C VAL A 89 3.10 -28.03 13.28
N GLY A 90 3.60 -26.86 12.85
CA GLY A 90 4.60 -26.13 13.64
C GLY A 90 3.97 -25.63 14.94
N GLN A 91 4.67 -25.77 16.06
CA GLN A 91 4.17 -25.29 17.35
C GLN A 91 3.67 -23.84 17.24
N ASN A 92 2.48 -23.56 17.77
CA ASN A 92 1.76 -22.28 17.69
C ASN A 92 1.39 -21.82 16.26
N SER A 93 1.37 -22.73 15.27
CA SER A 93 1.24 -22.38 13.84
C SER A 93 2.42 -21.54 13.33
N LEU A 94 3.60 -21.68 13.93
CA LEU A 94 4.81 -20.93 13.53
C LEU A 94 5.77 -21.86 12.79
N MET A 95 5.84 -21.71 11.47
CA MET A 95 6.86 -22.37 10.65
C MET A 95 7.19 -21.48 9.46
N SER A 96 8.47 -21.16 9.28
CA SER A 96 8.90 -20.38 8.14
C SER A 96 8.72 -21.15 6.82
N THR A 97 8.48 -20.44 5.72
CA THR A 97 8.42 -21.04 4.39
C THR A 97 9.68 -21.89 4.08
N PRO A 98 10.91 -21.45 4.39
CA PRO A 98 12.09 -22.29 4.25
C PRO A 98 12.06 -23.57 5.10
N ALA A 99 11.56 -23.49 6.34
CA ALA A 99 11.44 -24.64 7.22
C ALA A 99 10.38 -25.63 6.74
N VAL A 100 9.24 -25.16 6.19
CA VAL A 100 8.25 -26.01 5.53
C VAL A 100 8.92 -26.81 4.41
N SER A 101 9.65 -26.12 3.52
CA SER A 101 10.38 -26.77 2.42
C SER A 101 11.42 -27.79 2.92
N ALA A 102 12.17 -27.46 3.97
CA ALA A 102 13.14 -28.35 4.59
C ALA A 102 12.48 -29.60 5.21
N VAL A 103 11.40 -29.42 5.98
CA VAL A 103 10.66 -30.51 6.64
C VAL A 103 10.07 -31.48 5.62
N ILE A 104 9.44 -30.96 4.55
CA ILE A 104 8.89 -31.79 3.46
C ILE A 104 10.00 -32.66 2.85
N ARG A 105 11.18 -32.09 2.65
CA ARG A 105 12.32 -32.81 2.03
C ARG A 105 13.00 -33.79 2.98
N GLU A 106 13.14 -33.46 4.26
CA GLU A 106 13.89 -34.26 5.24
C GLU A 106 13.03 -35.37 5.86
N ARG A 107 11.76 -35.12 6.17
CA ARG A 107 10.94 -36.08 6.91
C ARG A 107 10.28 -37.15 6.02
N VAL A 108 9.82 -36.83 4.80
CA VAL A 108 9.47 -37.74 3.66
C VAL A 108 8.77 -36.94 2.54
N GLY A 109 8.94 -37.36 1.26
CA GLY A 109 8.27 -36.76 0.09
C GLY A 109 6.75 -36.91 0.09
N ALA A 110 6.07 -35.94 0.70
CA ALA A 110 4.62 -35.90 0.80
C ALA A 110 4.09 -34.46 0.62
N ASP A 111 2.87 -34.39 0.09
CA ASP A 111 2.18 -33.17 -0.37
C ASP A 111 1.81 -32.22 0.78
N ASP A 112 2.06 -30.93 0.60
CA ASP A 112 1.76 -29.83 1.52
C ASP A 112 0.30 -29.36 1.36
N PHE A 113 -0.30 -28.67 2.35
CA PHE A 113 -1.41 -27.75 2.01
C PHE A 113 -1.55 -26.56 2.99
N GLY A 114 -1.33 -25.36 2.45
CA GLY A 114 -1.76 -24.05 2.95
C GLY A 114 -1.79 -23.05 1.80
N ILE A 115 -2.21 -21.79 2.02
CA ILE A 115 -2.34 -20.77 0.95
C ILE A 115 -0.97 -20.14 0.55
N LYS A 116 -0.05 -21.03 0.17
CA LYS A 116 1.05 -20.99 -0.80
C LYS A 116 1.42 -22.48 -0.93
N TYR A 117 0.90 -23.17 -1.94
CA TYR A 117 0.98 -24.64 -2.02
C TYR A 117 2.35 -25.11 -2.51
N ASN A 118 3.00 -26.01 -1.77
CA ASN A 118 4.25 -26.64 -2.18
C ASN A 118 4.06 -28.11 -2.61
N MET A 119 4.77 -28.52 -3.65
CA MET A 119 4.77 -29.91 -4.16
C MET A 119 5.65 -30.82 -3.28
N GLU A 120 5.62 -32.14 -3.53
CA GLU A 120 6.44 -33.16 -2.83
C GLU A 120 7.96 -32.86 -2.79
N ASN A 121 8.48 -32.06 -3.74
CA ASN A 121 9.88 -31.63 -3.75
C ASN A 121 10.20 -30.50 -2.74
N GLY A 122 9.17 -29.94 -2.10
CA GLY A 122 9.20 -28.83 -1.15
C GLY A 122 9.07 -27.44 -1.80
N GLY A 123 8.78 -27.32 -3.10
CA GLY A 123 8.76 -26.05 -3.84
C GLY A 123 7.37 -25.61 -4.30
N PRO A 124 7.20 -24.34 -4.72
CA PRO A 124 5.89 -23.81 -5.13
C PRO A 124 5.23 -24.62 -6.25
N ALA A 125 3.90 -24.67 -6.23
CA ALA A 125 3.11 -25.35 -7.25
C ALA A 125 3.40 -24.82 -8.67
N PRO A 126 3.52 -25.71 -9.68
CA PRO A 126 3.61 -25.30 -11.08
C PRO A 126 2.26 -24.74 -11.58
N GLU A 127 2.30 -24.04 -12.72
CA GLU A 127 1.11 -23.37 -13.28
C GLU A 127 -0.05 -24.34 -13.55
N SER A 128 0.26 -25.54 -14.01
CA SER A 128 -0.74 -26.58 -14.27
C SER A 128 -1.57 -26.95 -13.04
N VAL A 129 -0.95 -26.94 -11.85
CA VAL A 129 -1.65 -27.22 -10.60
C VAL A 129 -2.43 -25.99 -10.16
N THR A 130 -1.83 -24.79 -10.15
CA THR A 130 -2.54 -23.56 -9.75
C THR A 130 -3.74 -23.25 -10.63
N ASP A 131 -3.65 -23.51 -11.94
CA ASP A 131 -4.75 -23.32 -12.89
C ASP A 131 -5.86 -24.34 -12.66
N LYS A 132 -5.51 -25.59 -12.30
CA LYS A 132 -6.50 -26.61 -11.92
C LYS A 132 -7.20 -26.27 -10.61
N ILE A 133 -6.47 -25.76 -9.60
CA ILE A 133 -7.06 -25.22 -8.37
C ILE A 133 -8.07 -24.14 -8.73
N PHE A 134 -7.66 -23.14 -9.53
CA PHE A 134 -8.55 -22.05 -9.94
C PHE A 134 -9.78 -22.57 -10.69
N SER A 135 -9.62 -23.48 -11.65
CA SER A 135 -10.75 -24.09 -12.37
C SER A 135 -11.72 -24.83 -11.44
N ASN A 136 -11.23 -25.44 -10.35
CA ASN A 136 -12.09 -26.05 -9.36
C ASN A 136 -12.83 -25.00 -8.52
N THR A 137 -12.22 -23.85 -8.22
CA THR A 137 -12.89 -22.78 -7.44
C THR A 137 -14.10 -22.20 -8.16
N THR A 138 -14.08 -22.14 -9.50
CA THR A 138 -15.17 -21.59 -10.31
C THR A 138 -16.36 -22.53 -10.49
N THR A 139 -16.20 -23.81 -10.14
CA THR A 139 -17.19 -24.87 -10.36
C THR A 139 -17.61 -25.61 -9.09
N ILE A 140 -17.01 -25.27 -7.94
CA ILE A 140 -17.27 -25.93 -6.66
C ILE A 140 -18.72 -25.75 -6.19
N THR A 141 -19.36 -26.85 -5.77
CA THR A 141 -20.73 -26.86 -5.23
C THR A 141 -20.81 -27.47 -3.84
N GLU A 142 -19.75 -28.17 -3.39
CA GLU A 142 -19.67 -28.76 -2.05
C GLU A 142 -18.23 -28.87 -1.56
N TYR A 143 -18.05 -28.92 -0.24
CA TYR A 143 -16.79 -29.30 0.41
C TYR A 143 -17.00 -30.34 1.52
N LEU A 144 -15.92 -31.06 1.84
CA LEU A 144 -15.87 -32.07 2.90
C LEU A 144 -15.27 -31.47 4.18
N ILE A 145 -15.92 -31.72 5.32
CA ILE A 145 -15.41 -31.27 6.62
C ILE A 145 -15.82 -32.23 7.75
N ALA A 146 -14.91 -32.42 8.71
CA ALA A 146 -15.16 -33.13 9.96
C ALA A 146 -15.44 -32.13 11.09
N GLU A 147 -16.69 -31.64 11.18
CA GLU A 147 -17.07 -30.59 12.14
C GLU A 147 -16.97 -31.03 13.61
N ASP A 148 -17.16 -32.32 13.87
CA ASP A 148 -17.09 -32.94 15.20
C ASP A 148 -15.66 -33.37 15.60
N LEU A 149 -14.67 -33.20 14.72
CA LEU A 149 -13.27 -33.30 15.09
C LEU A 149 -12.91 -32.13 16.01
N PRO A 150 -12.50 -32.36 17.27
CA PRO A 150 -12.16 -31.29 18.19
C PRO A 150 -10.85 -30.62 17.75
N ASP A 151 -10.72 -29.34 18.07
CA ASP A 151 -9.49 -28.60 17.81
C ASP A 151 -8.32 -29.21 18.59
N VAL A 152 -7.15 -29.24 17.96
CA VAL A 152 -5.91 -29.69 18.59
C VAL A 152 -5.23 -28.50 19.24
N ASP A 153 -4.75 -28.65 20.46
CA ASP A 153 -3.92 -27.64 21.10
C ASP A 153 -2.54 -27.59 20.42
N ILE A 154 -2.43 -26.71 19.42
CA ILE A 154 -1.22 -26.51 18.63
C ILE A 154 -0.09 -25.83 19.40
N SER A 155 -0.29 -25.44 20.67
CA SER A 155 0.78 -24.90 21.52
C SER A 155 1.62 -25.99 22.19
N VAL A 156 1.14 -27.24 22.21
CA VAL A 156 1.79 -28.36 22.90
C VAL A 156 2.37 -29.34 21.88
N VAL A 157 3.69 -29.58 21.97
CA VAL A 157 4.37 -30.58 21.15
C VAL A 157 3.88 -31.99 21.49
N GLY A 158 3.53 -32.77 20.46
CA GLY A 158 3.08 -34.15 20.62
C GLY A 158 2.15 -34.60 19.48
N VAL A 159 1.84 -35.89 19.50
CA VAL A 159 0.93 -36.51 18.53
C VAL A 159 -0.44 -36.72 19.17
N THR A 160 -1.47 -36.15 18.56
CA THR A 160 -2.87 -36.40 18.89
C THR A 160 -3.48 -37.32 17.83
N THR A 161 -4.00 -38.48 18.24
CA THR A 161 -4.58 -39.47 17.32
C THR A 161 -6.11 -39.54 17.46
N PHE A 162 -6.77 -39.45 16.33
CA PHE A 162 -8.21 -39.56 16.12
C PHE A 162 -8.55 -40.80 15.30
N SER A 163 -9.82 -41.20 15.32
CA SER A 163 -10.35 -42.23 14.43
C SER A 163 -11.39 -41.61 13.51
N GLY A 164 -11.32 -41.92 12.22
CA GLY A 164 -12.26 -41.46 11.22
C GLY A 164 -12.73 -42.57 10.28
N PRO A 165 -13.58 -42.24 9.30
CA PRO A 165 -14.13 -43.23 8.35
C PRO A 165 -13.07 -43.98 7.52
N GLU A 166 -11.94 -43.33 7.23
CA GLU A 166 -10.83 -43.87 6.44
C GLU A 166 -9.70 -44.46 7.31
N GLY A 167 -9.93 -44.59 8.64
CA GLY A 167 -8.95 -45.12 9.60
C GLY A 167 -8.40 -44.06 10.57
N PRO A 168 -7.21 -44.29 11.16
CA PRO A 168 -6.62 -43.35 12.11
C PRO A 168 -6.19 -42.04 11.43
N PHE A 169 -6.34 -40.91 12.12
CA PHE A 169 -5.89 -39.59 11.70
C PHE A 169 -5.02 -38.97 12.79
N ASP A 170 -3.78 -38.60 12.47
CA ASP A 170 -2.83 -38.04 13.43
C ASP A 170 -2.63 -36.53 13.19
N VAL A 171 -2.59 -35.74 14.25
CA VAL A 171 -2.07 -34.37 14.21
C VAL A 171 -0.81 -34.34 15.07
N ASP A 172 0.33 -34.08 14.45
CA ASP A 172 1.65 -34.13 15.06
C ASP A 172 2.22 -32.70 15.11
N VAL A 173 2.18 -32.12 16.31
CA VAL A 173 2.66 -30.78 16.62
C VAL A 173 4.12 -30.87 17.07
N PHE A 174 5.02 -30.10 16.46
CA PHE A 174 6.46 -30.19 16.74
C PHE A 174 7.16 -28.84 16.70
N ASP A 175 8.36 -28.77 17.30
CA ASP A 175 9.25 -27.60 17.22
C ASP A 175 9.78 -27.48 15.78
N SER A 176 9.31 -26.45 15.08
CA SER A 176 9.60 -26.18 13.68
C SER A 176 11.05 -25.73 13.42
N THR A 177 11.83 -25.48 14.47
CA THR A 177 13.24 -25.04 14.35
C THR A 177 14.21 -26.20 14.21
N ILE A 178 13.87 -27.39 14.69
CA ILE A 178 14.81 -28.52 14.86
C ILE A 178 15.43 -28.96 13.53
N ASP A 179 14.61 -29.34 12.54
CA ASP A 179 15.11 -29.88 11.27
C ASP A 179 15.78 -28.79 10.43
N TYR A 180 15.20 -27.59 10.43
CA TYR A 180 15.76 -26.47 9.70
C TYR A 180 17.17 -26.11 10.20
N ILE A 181 17.37 -26.01 11.52
CA ILE A 181 18.70 -25.72 12.11
C ILE A 181 19.67 -26.85 11.83
N LYS A 182 19.21 -28.10 11.94
CA LYS A 182 20.03 -29.27 11.58
C LYS A 182 20.49 -29.18 10.13
N LEU A 183 19.60 -28.84 9.19
CA LEU A 183 19.95 -28.61 7.79
C LEU A 183 20.97 -27.48 7.63
N MET A 184 20.76 -26.32 8.26
CA MET A 184 21.70 -25.19 8.21
C MET A 184 23.11 -25.57 8.69
N LYS A 185 23.21 -26.40 9.73
CA LYS A 185 24.50 -26.92 10.24
C LYS A 185 25.20 -27.88 9.28
N THR A 186 24.47 -28.53 8.37
CA THR A 186 25.10 -29.32 7.30
C THR A 186 25.64 -28.46 6.16
N ILE A 187 25.14 -27.23 6.03
CA ILE A 187 25.47 -26.33 4.91
C ILE A 187 26.65 -25.42 5.26
N PHE A 188 26.63 -24.84 6.47
CA PHE A 188 27.54 -23.79 6.89
C PHE A 188 28.50 -24.24 7.99
N ASP A 189 29.68 -23.61 8.05
CA ASP A 189 30.62 -23.77 9.17
C ASP A 189 30.23 -22.83 10.32
N PHE A 190 29.36 -23.34 11.21
CA PHE A 190 28.88 -22.60 12.38
C PHE A 190 30.02 -22.20 13.33
N GLU A 191 31.10 -22.98 13.40
CA GLU A 191 32.25 -22.64 14.26
C GLU A 191 33.01 -21.42 13.75
N SER A 192 33.18 -21.30 12.44
CA SER A 192 33.80 -20.12 11.83
C SER A 192 32.93 -18.87 12.01
N ILE A 193 31.60 -18.99 11.84
CA ILE A 193 30.67 -17.88 12.07
C ILE A 193 30.67 -17.47 13.55
N LYS A 194 30.63 -18.44 14.47
CA LYS A 194 30.69 -18.20 15.91
C LYS A 194 31.96 -17.46 16.33
N LYS A 195 33.12 -17.81 15.76
CA LYS A 195 34.38 -17.07 16.00
C LYS A 195 34.33 -15.64 15.50
N LEU A 196 33.66 -15.38 14.37
CA LEU A 196 33.44 -14.03 13.87
C LEU A 196 32.57 -13.22 14.84
N LEU A 197 31.41 -13.76 15.24
CA LEU A 197 30.47 -13.08 16.15
C LEU A 197 31.03 -12.89 17.56
N ALA A 198 31.93 -13.76 18.02
CA ALA A 198 32.63 -13.61 19.29
C ALA A 198 33.72 -12.53 19.26
N SER A 199 34.09 -12.01 18.08
CA SER A 199 35.06 -10.93 17.99
C SER A 199 34.46 -9.64 18.55
N PRO A 200 35.13 -8.94 19.48
CA PRO A 200 34.64 -7.68 20.03
C PRO A 200 34.58 -6.55 18.98
N LYS A 201 35.17 -6.77 17.81
CA LYS A 201 35.18 -5.82 16.68
C LYS A 201 34.09 -6.10 15.66
N PHE A 202 33.31 -7.17 15.81
CA PHE A 202 32.22 -7.51 14.91
C PHE A 202 30.90 -7.46 15.66
N THR A 203 30.10 -6.43 15.39
CA THR A 203 28.77 -6.26 15.96
C THR A 203 27.71 -6.65 14.93
N PHE A 204 26.68 -7.35 15.40
CA PHE A 204 25.63 -7.96 14.58
C PHE A 204 24.26 -7.44 14.99
N CYS A 205 23.37 -7.28 14.01
CA CYS A 205 21.96 -6.98 14.22
C CYS A 205 21.09 -7.78 13.25
N TYR A 206 19.98 -8.33 13.75
CA TYR A 206 19.00 -9.05 12.94
C TYR A 206 17.58 -8.64 13.32
N ASP A 207 16.78 -8.25 12.33
CA ASP A 207 15.39 -7.83 12.51
C ASP A 207 14.44 -8.84 11.86
N ALA A 208 13.55 -9.44 12.65
CA ALA A 208 12.55 -10.37 12.13
C ALA A 208 11.23 -9.69 11.75
N LEU A 209 11.11 -8.37 11.93
CA LEU A 209 9.91 -7.57 11.65
C LEU A 209 8.64 -8.17 12.29
N HIS A 210 8.77 -8.71 13.49
CA HIS A 210 7.70 -9.42 14.21
C HIS A 210 7.10 -10.62 13.45
N GLY A 211 7.81 -11.14 12.45
CA GLY A 211 7.45 -12.32 11.69
C GLY A 211 8.04 -13.61 12.25
N VAL A 212 7.80 -14.71 11.53
CA VAL A 212 8.13 -16.07 11.97
C VAL A 212 9.64 -16.32 12.10
N ALA A 213 10.46 -15.54 11.40
CA ALA A 213 11.91 -15.60 11.48
C ALA A 213 12.44 -15.44 12.92
N GLY A 214 11.70 -14.73 13.77
CA GLY A 214 12.07 -14.52 15.17
C GLY A 214 12.24 -15.82 15.97
N THR A 215 11.38 -16.81 15.72
CA THR A 215 11.46 -18.15 16.33
C THR A 215 12.78 -18.85 16.00
N TYR A 216 13.30 -18.64 14.80
CA TYR A 216 14.56 -19.23 14.32
C TYR A 216 15.77 -18.38 14.73
N ALA A 217 15.63 -17.05 14.77
CA ALA A 217 16.70 -16.11 15.04
C ALA A 217 17.33 -16.32 16.43
N THR A 218 16.50 -16.50 17.47
CA THR A 218 16.99 -16.79 18.83
C THR A 218 17.78 -18.10 18.86
N ARG A 219 17.23 -19.17 18.26
CA ARG A 219 17.86 -20.48 18.23
C ARG A 219 19.18 -20.46 17.46
N ILE A 220 19.21 -19.85 16.29
CA ILE A 220 20.40 -19.83 15.41
C ILE A 220 21.43 -18.82 15.90
N PHE A 221 21.06 -17.54 15.99
CA PHE A 221 22.05 -16.50 16.23
C PHE A 221 22.51 -16.44 17.69
N VAL A 222 21.61 -16.65 18.65
CA VAL A 222 21.96 -16.57 20.08
C VAL A 222 22.42 -17.92 20.62
N GLU A 223 21.59 -18.97 20.56
CA GLU A 223 21.90 -20.25 21.20
C GLU A 223 23.06 -20.99 20.51
N GLU A 224 23.03 -21.10 19.17
CA GLU A 224 24.05 -21.84 18.42
C GLU A 224 25.31 -21.00 18.16
N LEU A 225 25.14 -19.79 17.63
CA LEU A 225 26.22 -18.93 17.16
C LEU A 225 26.76 -17.93 18.20
N GLY A 226 26.09 -17.77 19.35
CA GLY A 226 26.60 -16.98 20.47
C GLY A 226 26.52 -15.46 20.32
N ALA A 227 25.66 -14.94 19.44
CA ALA A 227 25.34 -13.51 19.41
C ALA A 227 24.65 -13.07 20.71
N ALA A 228 24.76 -11.78 21.05
CA ALA A 228 24.01 -11.22 22.16
C ALA A 228 22.51 -11.15 21.82
N GLU A 229 21.64 -11.41 22.79
CA GLU A 229 20.19 -11.27 22.60
C GLU A 229 19.79 -9.86 22.15
N SER A 230 20.52 -8.82 22.60
CA SER A 230 20.35 -7.43 22.17
C SER A 230 20.65 -7.17 20.68
N SER A 231 21.25 -8.14 19.98
CA SER A 231 21.42 -8.10 18.53
C SER A 231 20.13 -8.43 17.78
N LEU A 232 19.13 -9.00 18.45
CA LEU A 232 17.84 -9.32 17.85
C LEU A 232 16.87 -8.14 18.02
N LEU A 233 16.26 -7.73 16.91
CA LEU A 233 15.18 -6.75 16.84
C LEU A 233 13.90 -7.45 16.42
N ASN A 234 12.80 -7.10 17.09
CA ASN A 234 11.45 -7.53 16.71
C ASN A 234 11.32 -9.05 16.47
N CYS A 235 12.10 -9.87 17.19
CA CYS A 235 12.18 -11.33 17.04
C CYS A 235 11.13 -12.13 17.83
N VAL A 236 10.08 -11.46 18.32
CA VAL A 236 8.90 -12.12 18.88
C VAL A 236 7.78 -12.01 17.84
N PRO A 237 7.30 -13.13 17.26
CA PRO A 237 6.21 -13.13 16.31
C PRO A 237 4.93 -12.49 16.89
N LYS A 238 4.25 -11.65 16.09
CA LYS A 238 2.98 -11.01 16.47
C LYS A 238 1.96 -11.16 15.35
N GLU A 239 0.69 -11.31 15.72
CA GLU A 239 -0.41 -11.50 14.76
C GLU A 239 -0.62 -10.31 13.82
N ASP A 240 -0.26 -9.11 14.26
CA ASP A 240 -0.32 -7.85 13.51
C ASP A 240 1.05 -7.37 13.03
N PHE A 241 2.10 -8.18 13.20
CA PHE A 241 3.50 -7.80 12.95
C PHE A 241 3.93 -6.50 13.67
N GLY A 242 3.35 -6.20 14.84
CA GLY A 242 3.61 -4.96 15.57
C GLY A 242 3.03 -3.71 14.90
N GLY A 243 2.00 -3.86 14.07
CA GLY A 243 1.35 -2.78 13.32
C GLY A 243 2.11 -2.33 12.07
N GLY A 244 3.24 -2.97 11.76
CA GLY A 244 4.08 -2.65 10.60
C GLY A 244 3.89 -3.60 9.42
N HIS A 245 4.48 -3.25 8.28
CA HIS A 245 4.53 -4.15 7.12
C HIS A 245 5.80 -5.02 7.20
N PRO A 246 5.71 -6.35 7.32
CA PRO A 246 6.87 -7.22 7.46
C PRO A 246 7.55 -7.46 6.10
N ASP A 247 8.12 -6.41 5.52
CA ASP A 247 8.83 -6.43 4.23
C ASP A 247 10.23 -5.80 4.39
N PRO A 248 11.31 -6.58 4.18
CA PRO A 248 12.68 -6.14 4.48
C PRO A 248 13.20 -5.25 3.36
N ASN A 249 12.82 -3.98 3.41
CA ASN A 249 13.34 -2.95 2.50
C ASN A 249 13.64 -1.65 3.28
N LEU A 250 14.28 -0.68 2.60
CA LEU A 250 14.71 0.57 3.24
C LEU A 250 13.55 1.44 3.76
N THR A 251 12.32 1.18 3.32
CA THR A 251 11.11 1.91 3.74
C THR A 251 10.50 1.30 5.00
N TYR A 252 10.23 -0.01 5.00
CA TYR A 252 9.49 -0.66 6.09
C TYR A 252 10.37 -1.15 7.24
N ALA A 253 11.62 -1.54 6.98
CA ALA A 253 12.57 -1.94 8.02
C ALA A 253 13.28 -0.72 8.65
N LYS A 254 12.51 0.34 8.94
CA LYS A 254 13.02 1.66 9.35
C LYS A 254 13.91 1.59 10.59
N GLU A 255 13.50 0.82 11.60
CA GLU A 255 14.28 0.68 12.85
C GLU A 255 15.66 0.08 12.59
N LEU A 256 15.74 -0.98 11.78
CA LEU A 256 17.02 -1.56 11.37
C LEU A 256 17.85 -0.57 10.54
N VAL A 257 17.24 0.14 9.58
CA VAL A 257 17.92 1.15 8.73
C VAL A 257 18.53 2.26 9.58
N ASP A 258 17.78 2.76 10.57
CA ASP A 258 18.26 3.78 11.50
C ASP A 258 19.38 3.23 12.39
N ARG A 259 19.25 1.99 12.89
CA ARG A 259 20.29 1.31 13.70
C ARG A 259 21.56 1.04 12.90
N MET A 260 21.44 0.78 11.61
CA MET A 260 22.58 0.59 10.69
C MET A 260 23.17 1.91 10.18
N GLY A 261 22.64 3.07 10.63
CA GLY A 261 23.21 4.39 10.37
C GLY A 261 22.98 4.90 8.94
N LEU A 262 21.95 4.38 8.27
CA LEU A 262 21.46 4.87 6.98
C LEU A 262 20.39 5.97 7.15
N GLY A 263 19.80 6.08 8.34
CA GLY A 263 18.91 7.18 8.72
C GLY A 263 19.62 8.47 9.15
N LYS A 264 18.93 9.60 9.04
CA LYS A 264 19.48 10.95 9.36
C LYS A 264 19.59 11.25 10.87
N SER A 265 19.10 10.36 11.74
CA SER A 265 18.76 10.67 13.14
C SER A 265 19.62 9.99 14.21
N SER A 266 20.44 8.98 13.87
CA SER A 266 21.16 8.19 14.89
C SER A 266 22.62 8.62 15.08
N ASN A 267 22.98 8.96 16.32
CA ASN A 267 24.35 9.24 16.78
C ASN A 267 25.06 8.00 17.36
N ALA A 268 24.39 6.84 17.43
CA ALA A 268 25.00 5.60 17.93
C ALA A 268 25.91 4.98 16.87
N GLU A 269 26.96 4.27 17.31
CA GLU A 269 27.85 3.58 16.39
C GLU A 269 27.13 2.36 15.78
N PRO A 270 26.94 2.30 14.45
CA PRO A 270 26.15 1.24 13.85
C PRO A 270 26.85 -0.12 13.91
N PRO A 271 26.09 -1.23 13.92
CA PRO A 271 26.65 -2.57 13.78
C PRO A 271 27.46 -2.76 12.49
N GLU A 272 28.42 -3.69 12.50
CA GLU A 272 29.21 -4.04 11.31
C GLU A 272 28.39 -4.82 10.27
N PHE A 273 27.39 -5.59 10.72
CA PHE A 273 26.46 -6.34 9.88
C PHE A 273 25.03 -6.26 10.41
N GLY A 274 24.09 -5.95 9.52
CA GLY A 274 22.67 -5.91 9.77
C GLY A 274 21.91 -6.74 8.75
N ALA A 275 20.83 -7.40 9.16
CA ALA A 275 19.93 -8.05 8.22
C ALA A 275 18.47 -8.05 8.70
N ALA A 276 17.54 -8.19 7.77
CA ALA A 276 16.12 -8.39 8.07
C ALA A 276 15.53 -9.52 7.23
N ALA A 277 14.43 -10.12 7.70
CA ALA A 277 13.62 -11.05 6.92
C ALA A 277 12.14 -10.61 6.89
N ASP A 278 11.38 -11.08 5.91
CA ASP A 278 9.94 -10.82 5.81
C ASP A 278 9.10 -11.76 6.67
N GLY A 279 7.77 -11.58 6.61
CA GLY A 279 6.81 -12.28 7.47
C GLY A 279 7.01 -13.80 7.55
N ASP A 280 7.17 -14.48 6.41
CA ASP A 280 7.38 -15.93 6.30
C ASP A 280 8.86 -16.36 6.13
N ALA A 281 9.78 -15.39 6.26
CA ALA A 281 11.23 -15.53 6.24
C ALA A 281 11.87 -16.04 4.93
N ASP A 282 11.16 -15.92 3.80
CA ASP A 282 11.69 -16.30 2.49
C ASP A 282 12.48 -15.15 1.81
N ARG A 283 12.36 -13.90 2.29
CA ARG A 283 13.15 -12.75 1.83
C ARG A 283 14.18 -12.26 2.84
N ASN A 284 15.20 -11.56 2.35
CA ASN A 284 16.26 -10.96 3.16
C ASN A 284 16.71 -9.58 2.65
N MET A 285 16.99 -8.68 3.59
CA MET A 285 17.78 -7.47 3.35
C MET A 285 19.12 -7.60 4.05
N ILE A 286 20.21 -7.18 3.38
CA ILE A 286 21.57 -7.21 3.91
C ILE A 286 22.12 -5.79 3.97
N LEU A 287 22.61 -5.41 5.15
CA LEU A 287 23.19 -4.11 5.44
C LEU A 287 24.61 -4.27 5.98
N GLY A 288 25.53 -3.52 5.42
CA GLY A 288 26.78 -3.18 6.10
C GLY A 288 26.60 -1.94 6.96
N LYS A 289 27.62 -1.63 7.75
CA LYS A 289 27.71 -0.36 8.47
C LYS A 289 27.51 0.83 7.52
N ARG A 290 26.40 1.56 7.66
CA ARG A 290 26.04 2.70 6.80
C ARG A 290 26.02 2.35 5.31
N PHE A 291 25.74 1.09 4.97
CA PHE A 291 25.87 0.59 3.60
C PHE A 291 24.73 -0.37 3.25
N PHE A 292 24.03 -0.11 2.15
CA PHE A 292 22.98 -0.99 1.63
C PHE A 292 23.54 -1.91 0.55
N VAL A 293 23.33 -3.21 0.69
CA VAL A 293 23.63 -4.20 -0.36
C VAL A 293 22.37 -4.44 -1.16
N THR A 294 22.39 -4.14 -2.46
CA THR A 294 21.23 -4.42 -3.32
C THR A 294 20.99 -5.94 -3.39
N PRO A 295 19.73 -6.43 -3.46
CA PRO A 295 19.48 -7.87 -3.56
C PRO A 295 20.14 -8.53 -4.77
N SER A 296 20.22 -7.78 -5.89
CA SER A 296 20.87 -8.26 -7.10
C SER A 296 22.40 -8.41 -6.93
N ASP A 297 23.07 -7.46 -6.26
CA ASP A 297 24.49 -7.60 -5.89
C ASP A 297 24.69 -8.73 -4.88
N SER A 298 23.76 -8.89 -3.92
CA SER A 298 23.83 -9.90 -2.86
C SER A 298 23.97 -11.32 -3.44
N VAL A 299 23.08 -11.72 -4.37
CA VAL A 299 23.17 -13.04 -5.00
C VAL A 299 24.43 -13.21 -5.84
N ALA A 300 24.88 -12.16 -6.54
CA ALA A 300 26.11 -12.18 -7.34
C ALA A 300 27.36 -12.36 -6.46
N ILE A 301 27.42 -11.67 -5.33
CA ILE A 301 28.51 -11.76 -4.34
C ILE A 301 28.52 -13.13 -3.67
N ILE A 302 27.35 -13.66 -3.30
CA ILE A 302 27.24 -15.01 -2.74
C ILE A 302 27.77 -16.04 -3.75
N ALA A 303 27.31 -16.00 -5.00
CA ALA A 303 27.80 -16.89 -6.05
C ALA A 303 29.32 -16.79 -6.26
N ALA A 304 29.87 -15.58 -6.25
CA ALA A 304 31.31 -15.34 -6.45
C ALA A 304 32.19 -15.87 -5.30
N ASN A 305 31.63 -16.05 -4.09
CA ASN A 305 32.38 -16.45 -2.90
C ASN A 305 31.96 -17.82 -2.33
N ALA A 306 30.89 -18.44 -2.84
CA ALA A 306 30.30 -19.64 -2.25
C ALA A 306 31.29 -20.80 -2.11
N VAL A 307 32.00 -21.17 -3.19
CA VAL A 307 32.88 -22.34 -3.22
C VAL A 307 33.99 -22.29 -2.17
N GLN A 308 34.49 -21.10 -1.85
CA GLN A 308 35.57 -20.91 -0.88
C GLN A 308 35.10 -20.74 0.56
N SER A 309 33.86 -20.27 0.77
CA SER A 309 33.39 -19.82 2.09
C SER A 309 32.25 -20.66 2.69
N ILE A 310 31.55 -21.46 1.88
CA ILE A 310 30.39 -22.24 2.32
C ILE A 310 30.66 -23.73 2.03
N PRO A 311 30.84 -24.58 3.06
CA PRO A 311 31.20 -26.00 2.91
C PRO A 311 30.33 -26.77 1.92
N TYR A 312 29.02 -26.51 1.90
CA TYR A 312 28.08 -27.17 0.97
C TYR A 312 28.46 -27.04 -0.51
N PHE A 313 29.14 -25.96 -0.90
CA PHE A 313 29.54 -25.70 -2.29
C PHE A 313 31.01 -26.00 -2.57
N SER A 314 31.73 -26.70 -1.68
CA SER A 314 33.17 -26.95 -1.82
C SER A 314 33.53 -27.74 -3.09
N SER A 315 32.58 -28.52 -3.64
CA SER A 315 32.73 -29.24 -4.91
C SER A 315 32.50 -28.39 -6.17
N GLY A 316 32.17 -27.10 -6.01
CA GLY A 316 31.78 -26.20 -7.09
C GLY A 316 30.27 -26.04 -7.25
N LEU A 317 29.87 -25.04 -8.04
CA LEU A 317 28.46 -24.73 -8.34
C LEU A 317 28.02 -25.43 -9.64
N LYS A 318 26.83 -26.03 -9.63
CA LYS A 318 26.23 -26.70 -10.80
C LYS A 318 25.83 -25.69 -11.90
N GLY A 319 25.43 -24.51 -11.45
CA GLY A 319 25.00 -23.36 -12.25
C GLY A 319 24.35 -22.32 -11.34
N VAL A 320 24.01 -21.17 -11.91
CA VAL A 320 23.36 -20.07 -11.20
C VAL A 320 22.21 -19.52 -12.03
N ALA A 321 21.22 -18.92 -11.36
CA ALA A 321 20.06 -18.36 -12.04
C ALA A 321 19.56 -17.07 -11.39
N ARG A 322 18.97 -16.18 -12.17
CA ARG A 322 18.21 -15.03 -11.65
C ARG A 322 16.91 -14.85 -12.40
N SER A 323 15.97 -14.15 -11.79
CA SER A 323 14.78 -13.72 -12.53
C SER A 323 15.16 -12.62 -13.52
N MET A 324 14.44 -12.55 -14.63
CA MET A 324 14.66 -11.60 -15.72
C MET A 324 14.78 -10.12 -15.27
N PRO A 325 13.91 -9.59 -14.38
CA PRO A 325 14.04 -8.20 -13.94
C PRO A 325 15.22 -7.95 -12.99
N THR A 326 15.80 -8.99 -12.40
CA THR A 326 16.97 -8.87 -11.51
C THR A 326 18.19 -8.38 -12.28
N SER A 327 19.00 -7.49 -11.70
CA SER A 327 20.15 -6.89 -12.41
C SER A 327 21.10 -7.95 -12.98
N ALA A 328 21.82 -7.62 -14.04
CA ALA A 328 22.74 -8.53 -14.72
C ALA A 328 24.08 -8.76 -13.97
N ALA A 329 24.19 -8.35 -12.69
CA ALA A 329 25.37 -8.57 -11.86
C ALA A 329 25.75 -10.07 -11.73
N LEU A 330 24.76 -10.97 -11.64
CA LEU A 330 25.02 -12.40 -11.57
C LEU A 330 25.56 -12.96 -12.90
N ASP A 331 25.19 -12.36 -14.03
CA ASP A 331 25.56 -12.78 -15.39
C ASP A 331 27.05 -12.59 -15.60
N VAL A 332 27.59 -11.44 -15.17
CA VAL A 332 29.02 -11.13 -15.28
C VAL A 332 29.86 -12.03 -14.38
N VAL A 333 29.35 -12.40 -13.19
CA VAL A 333 29.97 -13.39 -12.31
C VAL A 333 29.96 -14.77 -12.96
N ALA A 334 28.80 -15.22 -13.46
CA ALA A 334 28.66 -16.53 -14.09
C ALA A 334 29.59 -16.68 -15.29
N LYS A 335 29.67 -15.65 -16.14
CA LYS A 335 30.58 -15.63 -17.29
C LYS A 335 32.05 -15.68 -16.86
N ASN A 336 32.43 -14.91 -15.85
CA ASN A 336 33.82 -14.85 -15.39
C ASN A 336 34.27 -16.16 -14.73
N LEU A 337 33.37 -16.80 -13.96
CA LEU A 337 33.62 -18.09 -13.29
C LEU A 337 33.30 -19.30 -14.19
N ASN A 338 32.93 -19.09 -15.45
CA ASN A 338 32.55 -20.13 -16.41
C ASN A 338 31.45 -21.08 -15.88
N LEU A 339 30.43 -20.50 -15.24
CA LEU A 339 29.27 -21.21 -14.70
C LEU A 339 28.13 -21.25 -15.73
N LYS A 340 27.32 -22.32 -15.67
CA LYS A 340 26.02 -22.32 -16.35
C LYS A 340 25.14 -21.22 -15.75
N PHE A 341 24.46 -20.47 -16.61
CA PHE A 341 23.62 -19.35 -16.22
C PHE A 341 22.22 -19.49 -16.82
N PHE A 342 21.20 -19.17 -16.04
CA PHE A 342 19.80 -19.15 -16.48
C PHE A 342 19.12 -17.85 -16.09
N GLU A 343 18.54 -17.18 -17.08
CA GLU A 343 17.58 -16.09 -16.87
C GLU A 343 16.18 -16.67 -16.97
N VAL A 344 15.40 -16.57 -15.90
CA VAL A 344 14.05 -17.17 -15.79
C VAL A 344 12.99 -16.09 -15.54
N PRO A 345 11.69 -16.34 -15.72
CA PRO A 345 10.67 -15.39 -15.32
C PRO A 345 10.62 -15.21 -13.80
N THR A 346 9.94 -14.16 -13.33
CA THR A 346 9.72 -13.97 -11.88
C THR A 346 8.82 -15.05 -11.31
N GLY A 347 9.21 -15.60 -10.17
CA GLY A 347 8.50 -16.68 -9.48
C GLY A 347 9.40 -17.88 -9.24
N TRP A 348 9.47 -18.33 -7.98
CA TRP A 348 10.49 -19.28 -7.56
C TRP A 348 10.35 -20.69 -8.17
N LYS A 349 9.15 -21.03 -8.67
CA LYS A 349 8.85 -22.30 -9.37
C LYS A 349 9.82 -22.62 -10.52
N PHE A 350 10.28 -21.61 -11.28
CA PHE A 350 11.22 -21.81 -12.39
C PHE A 350 12.61 -22.23 -11.90
N PHE A 351 13.05 -21.72 -10.75
CA PHE A 351 14.29 -22.18 -10.14
C PHE A 351 14.16 -23.61 -9.61
N GLY A 352 13.00 -23.97 -9.05
CA GLY A 352 12.70 -25.31 -8.58
C GLY A 352 12.98 -26.40 -9.65
N ASN A 353 12.47 -26.19 -10.87
CA ASN A 353 12.72 -27.08 -12.01
C ASN A 353 14.24 -27.23 -12.30
N LEU A 354 14.97 -26.12 -12.35
CA LEU A 354 16.42 -26.13 -12.60
C LEU A 354 17.20 -26.82 -11.46
N MET A 355 16.77 -26.66 -10.21
CA MET A 355 17.39 -27.34 -9.05
C MET A 355 17.14 -28.85 -9.10
N ASP A 356 15.93 -29.28 -9.43
CA ASP A 356 15.58 -30.70 -9.56
C ASP A 356 16.35 -31.40 -10.69
N ALA A 357 16.58 -30.69 -11.80
CA ALA A 357 17.43 -31.17 -12.89
C ALA A 357 18.94 -31.10 -12.59
N GLY A 358 19.35 -30.62 -11.41
CA GLY A 358 20.75 -30.45 -11.04
C GLY A 358 21.48 -29.40 -11.88
N MET A 359 20.77 -28.40 -12.39
CA MET A 359 21.29 -27.36 -13.28
C MET A 359 21.57 -26.04 -12.56
N CYS A 360 20.98 -25.82 -11.39
CA CYS A 360 21.15 -24.60 -10.58
C CYS A 360 21.53 -24.94 -9.14
N SER A 361 22.52 -24.22 -8.60
CA SER A 361 22.94 -24.29 -7.20
C SER A 361 22.55 -23.05 -6.42
N ILE A 362 22.71 -21.85 -6.98
CA ILE A 362 22.40 -20.57 -6.30
C ILE A 362 21.54 -19.72 -7.23
N CYS A 363 20.47 -19.14 -6.68
CA CYS A 363 19.62 -18.24 -7.43
C CYS A 363 19.05 -17.12 -6.57
N GLY A 364 18.54 -16.08 -7.24
CA GLY A 364 18.02 -14.90 -6.56
C GLY A 364 17.11 -14.04 -7.41
N GLU A 365 16.36 -13.19 -6.72
CA GLU A 365 15.42 -12.22 -7.28
C GLU A 365 15.69 -10.85 -6.64
N GLU A 366 15.59 -9.78 -7.44
CA GLU A 366 15.70 -8.39 -6.99
C GLU A 366 14.75 -8.03 -5.83
N SER A 367 13.64 -8.76 -5.72
CA SER A 367 12.63 -8.63 -4.68
C SER A 367 13.09 -9.23 -3.35
N PHE A 368 14.36 -8.99 -2.96
CA PHE A 368 14.95 -9.44 -1.70
C PHE A 368 14.97 -10.98 -1.54
N GLY A 369 14.96 -11.73 -2.64
CA GLY A 369 14.93 -13.19 -2.63
C GLY A 369 16.28 -13.82 -2.94
N THR A 370 16.76 -14.73 -2.11
CA THR A 370 18.00 -15.48 -2.37
C THR A 370 17.88 -16.89 -1.82
N GLY A 371 18.47 -17.88 -2.49
CA GLY A 371 18.42 -19.26 -2.05
C GLY A 371 19.34 -20.18 -2.85
N SER A 372 19.29 -21.46 -2.50
CA SER A 372 20.07 -22.51 -3.15
C SER A 372 19.32 -23.84 -3.21
N ASP A 373 19.90 -24.84 -3.86
CA ASP A 373 19.29 -26.16 -4.06
C ASP A 373 19.14 -27.04 -2.80
N HIS A 374 19.50 -26.52 -1.63
CA HIS A 374 19.25 -27.16 -0.32
C HIS A 374 17.76 -27.39 -0.06
N ILE A 375 16.93 -26.43 -0.43
CA ILE A 375 15.46 -26.49 -0.39
C ILE A 375 14.89 -26.08 -1.77
N ARG A 376 13.57 -25.84 -1.86
CA ARG A 376 12.90 -25.39 -3.09
C ARG A 376 12.12 -24.09 -2.91
N GLU A 377 12.50 -23.30 -1.91
CA GLU A 377 12.02 -21.95 -1.65
C GLU A 377 13.19 -20.97 -1.56
N LYS A 378 12.89 -19.67 -1.59
CA LYS A 378 13.85 -18.67 -1.13
C LYS A 378 14.11 -18.89 0.36
N ASP A 379 15.26 -18.44 0.86
CA ASP A 379 15.58 -18.56 2.27
C ASP A 379 16.36 -17.34 2.77
N GLY A 380 15.67 -16.50 3.55
CA GLY A 380 16.25 -15.28 4.07
C GLY A 380 17.31 -15.51 5.15
N ILE A 381 17.12 -16.51 6.02
CA ILE A 381 18.09 -16.84 7.07
C ILE A 381 19.33 -17.49 6.45
N TRP A 382 19.17 -18.36 5.47
CA TRP A 382 20.27 -18.93 4.70
C TRP A 382 21.11 -17.85 4.03
N ALA A 383 20.50 -16.81 3.45
CA ALA A 383 21.23 -15.71 2.84
C ALA A 383 22.08 -14.93 3.86
N VAL A 384 21.55 -14.74 5.08
CA VAL A 384 22.29 -14.14 6.20
C VAL A 384 23.47 -15.02 6.62
N LEU A 385 23.26 -16.33 6.79
CA LEU A 385 24.33 -17.28 7.11
C LEU A 385 25.39 -17.37 6.00
N ALA A 386 25.01 -17.24 4.73
CA ALA A 386 25.93 -17.17 3.60
C ALA A 386 26.81 -15.93 3.68
N TRP A 387 26.24 -14.75 3.95
CA TRP A 387 27.00 -13.52 4.15
C TRP A 387 27.94 -13.59 5.36
N LEU A 388 27.46 -14.11 6.49
CA LEU A 388 28.29 -14.34 7.68
C LEU A 388 29.43 -15.31 7.40
N SER A 389 29.21 -16.35 6.60
CA SER A 389 30.24 -17.31 6.17
C SER A 389 31.30 -16.64 5.29
N ILE A 390 30.89 -15.77 4.36
CA ILE A 390 31.82 -14.99 3.53
C ILE A 390 32.66 -14.06 4.41
N LEU A 391 32.03 -13.33 5.32
CA LEU A 391 32.73 -12.43 6.26
C LEU A 391 33.69 -13.20 7.17
N ALA A 392 33.27 -14.36 7.69
CA ALA A 392 34.11 -15.21 8.52
C ALA A 392 35.32 -15.72 7.74
N PHE A 393 35.12 -16.18 6.50
CA PHE A 393 36.20 -16.62 5.64
C PHE A 393 37.18 -15.49 5.30
N LYS A 394 36.70 -14.29 4.96
CA LYS A 394 37.53 -13.13 4.62
C LYS A 394 38.33 -12.61 5.82
N ASN A 395 37.84 -12.85 7.04
CA ASN A 395 38.48 -12.38 8.27
C ASN A 395 39.22 -13.48 9.05
N LYS A 396 39.21 -14.75 8.59
CA LYS A 396 39.72 -15.91 9.34
C LYS A 396 41.15 -15.73 9.89
N ASP A 397 42.01 -15.06 9.12
CA ASP A 397 43.42 -14.84 9.47
C ASP A 397 43.67 -13.51 10.21
N ASN A 398 42.62 -12.69 10.40
CA ASN A 398 42.71 -11.31 10.88
C ASN A 398 41.67 -10.96 11.97
N LEU A 399 41.02 -11.96 12.60
CA LEU A 399 40.03 -11.73 13.66
C LEU A 399 40.58 -10.91 14.85
N GLY A 400 41.90 -10.99 15.11
CA GLY A 400 42.59 -10.22 16.15
C GLY A 400 43.32 -8.96 15.66
N GLY A 401 43.30 -8.67 14.35
CA GLY A 401 43.97 -7.51 13.78
C GLY A 401 43.21 -6.20 13.96
N ASP A 402 43.78 -5.08 13.55
CA ASP A 402 43.26 -3.74 13.85
C ASP A 402 41.91 -3.45 13.19
N LYS A 403 41.73 -3.86 11.93
CA LYS A 403 40.52 -3.63 11.12
C LYS A 403 40.07 -4.92 10.45
N LEU A 404 38.78 -5.25 10.57
CA LEU A 404 38.15 -6.36 9.85
C LEU A 404 37.78 -5.93 8.42
N VAL A 405 37.74 -6.90 7.50
CA VAL A 405 37.12 -6.76 6.18
C VAL A 405 35.62 -6.63 6.37
N THR A 406 35.05 -5.52 5.89
CA THR A 406 33.64 -5.17 6.06
C THR A 406 32.78 -5.65 4.88
N VAL A 407 31.45 -5.54 5.02
CA VAL A 407 30.50 -5.76 3.90
C VAL A 407 30.80 -4.82 2.73
N GLU A 408 31.03 -3.53 3.01
CA GLU A 408 31.34 -2.53 1.98
C GLU A 408 32.65 -2.86 1.26
N ASP A 409 33.69 -3.30 1.97
CA ASP A 409 34.97 -3.71 1.35
C ASP A 409 34.75 -4.86 0.34
N ILE A 410 33.93 -5.86 0.70
CA ILE A 410 33.60 -6.99 -0.17
C ILE A 410 32.83 -6.51 -1.40
N VAL A 411 31.82 -5.65 -1.22
CA VAL A 411 30.99 -5.14 -2.31
C VAL A 411 31.82 -4.26 -3.26
N ARG A 412 32.66 -3.37 -2.73
CA ARG A 412 33.55 -2.54 -3.56
C ARG A 412 34.60 -3.37 -4.29
N GLN A 413 35.14 -4.42 -3.66
CA GLN A 413 36.03 -5.37 -4.32
C GLN A 413 35.30 -6.10 -5.47
N HIS A 414 34.05 -6.51 -5.24
CA HIS A 414 33.21 -7.14 -6.26
C HIS A 414 33.03 -6.20 -7.46
N TRP A 415 32.63 -4.96 -7.22
CA TRP A 415 32.47 -3.96 -8.27
C TRP A 415 33.78 -3.66 -9.02
N GLY A 416 34.91 -3.63 -8.32
CA GLY A 416 36.22 -3.47 -8.96
C GLY A 416 36.60 -4.62 -9.89
N THR A 417 36.09 -5.83 -9.63
CA THR A 417 36.38 -7.04 -10.40
C THR A 417 35.40 -7.23 -11.57
N TYR A 418 34.10 -7.03 -11.32
CA TYR A 418 33.03 -7.37 -12.25
C TYR A 418 32.33 -6.16 -12.89
N GLY A 419 32.66 -4.94 -12.46
CA GLY A 419 31.86 -3.75 -12.73
C GLY A 419 30.68 -3.62 -11.75
N ARG A 420 29.99 -2.48 -11.78
CA ARG A 420 28.80 -2.22 -10.96
C ARG A 420 27.56 -2.13 -11.84
N HIS A 421 26.53 -2.87 -11.47
CA HIS A 421 25.19 -2.72 -12.03
C HIS A 421 24.39 -1.81 -11.11
N TYR A 422 24.37 -0.50 -11.40
CA TYR A 422 23.46 0.41 -10.72
C TYR A 422 22.03 0.00 -11.02
N TYR A 423 21.18 -0.06 -10.00
CA TYR A 423 19.87 -0.68 -10.12
C TYR A 423 18.84 0.02 -9.24
N THR A 424 17.63 0.23 -9.78
CA THR A 424 16.45 0.64 -9.01
C THR A 424 15.18 0.02 -9.59
N ARG A 425 14.17 -0.17 -8.73
CA ARG A 425 12.82 -0.59 -9.11
C ARG A 425 11.82 0.47 -8.70
N TYR A 426 10.92 0.81 -9.61
CA TYR A 426 9.79 1.70 -9.37
C TYR A 426 8.52 0.88 -9.45
N ASP A 427 7.70 0.95 -8.40
CA ASP A 427 6.41 0.27 -8.32
C ASP A 427 5.29 1.31 -8.42
N TYR A 428 4.53 1.26 -9.51
CA TYR A 428 3.31 2.05 -9.69
C TYR A 428 2.12 1.19 -9.29
N GLU A 429 1.71 1.30 -8.03
CA GLU A 429 0.65 0.50 -7.45
C GLU A 429 -0.74 1.08 -7.72
N ASN A 430 -1.78 0.22 -7.63
CA ASN A 430 -3.19 0.60 -7.77
C ASN A 430 -3.52 1.39 -9.05
N VAL A 431 -2.82 1.15 -10.15
CA VAL A 431 -3.11 1.80 -11.44
C VAL A 431 -4.29 1.13 -12.12
N ASP A 432 -4.96 1.88 -13.01
CA ASP A 432 -6.04 1.34 -13.83
C ASP A 432 -5.56 0.17 -14.70
N ALA A 433 -6.30 -0.94 -14.65
CA ALA A 433 -5.90 -2.17 -15.32
C ALA A 433 -6.04 -2.09 -16.85
N GLY A 434 -6.96 -1.26 -17.37
CA GLY A 434 -7.11 -1.01 -18.81
C GLY A 434 -5.92 -0.21 -19.35
N ALA A 435 -5.64 0.94 -18.75
CA ALA A 435 -4.51 1.80 -19.08
C ALA A 435 -3.17 1.08 -18.95
N ALA A 436 -2.99 0.25 -17.91
CA ALA A 436 -1.78 -0.53 -17.74
C ALA A 436 -1.57 -1.55 -18.88
N LYS A 437 -2.63 -2.20 -19.36
CA LYS A 437 -2.56 -3.11 -20.51
C LYS A 437 -2.23 -2.38 -21.80
N GLU A 438 -2.83 -1.21 -22.04
CA GLU A 438 -2.54 -0.38 -23.21
C GLU A 438 -1.09 0.08 -23.22
N LEU A 439 -0.56 0.54 -22.07
CA LEU A 439 0.84 0.90 -21.91
C LEU A 439 1.77 -0.28 -22.27
N MET A 440 1.52 -1.47 -21.74
CA MET A 440 2.32 -2.66 -22.09
C MET A 440 2.23 -2.99 -23.58
N ALA A 441 1.07 -2.84 -24.21
CA ALA A 441 0.91 -3.07 -25.65
C ALA A 441 1.70 -2.06 -26.50
N ASN A 442 1.74 -0.79 -26.09
CA ASN A 442 2.53 0.25 -26.75
C ASN A 442 4.03 -0.03 -26.63
N LEU A 443 4.50 -0.42 -25.44
CA LEU A 443 5.88 -0.86 -25.23
C LEU A 443 6.26 -2.01 -26.17
N VAL A 444 5.36 -2.99 -26.37
CA VAL A 444 5.58 -4.07 -27.34
C VAL A 444 5.63 -3.55 -28.78
N SER A 445 4.73 -2.65 -29.17
CA SER A 445 4.65 -2.14 -30.55
C SER A 445 5.91 -1.35 -30.97
N MET A 446 6.49 -0.58 -30.04
CA MET A 446 7.71 0.21 -30.27
C MET A 446 8.94 -0.66 -30.62
N GLN A 447 8.93 -1.94 -30.26
CA GLN A 447 10.03 -2.88 -30.59
C GLN A 447 10.21 -3.07 -32.10
N SER A 448 9.18 -2.79 -32.90
CA SER A 448 9.22 -2.91 -34.36
C SER A 448 10.18 -1.92 -35.04
N SER A 449 10.55 -0.83 -34.37
CA SER A 449 11.45 0.20 -34.92
C SER A 449 12.44 0.72 -33.86
N LEU A 450 13.51 -0.03 -33.62
CA LEU A 450 14.58 0.41 -32.71
C LEU A 450 15.26 1.71 -33.15
N SER A 451 15.26 2.04 -34.45
CA SER A 451 15.77 3.33 -34.93
C SER A 451 14.95 4.50 -34.42
N ASP A 452 13.63 4.36 -34.35
CA ASP A 452 12.74 5.41 -33.84
C ASP A 452 12.86 5.52 -32.33
N VAL A 453 12.94 4.38 -31.62
CA VAL A 453 13.23 4.34 -30.18
C VAL A 453 14.56 5.04 -29.88
N ASN A 454 15.62 4.74 -30.63
CA ASN A 454 16.92 5.38 -30.44
C ASN A 454 16.88 6.86 -30.77
N LYS A 455 16.16 7.27 -31.82
CA LYS A 455 15.99 8.68 -32.15
C LYS A 455 15.33 9.45 -31.00
N LEU A 456 14.25 8.90 -30.44
CA LEU A 456 13.55 9.43 -29.26
C LEU A 456 14.51 9.58 -28.07
N ILE A 457 15.25 8.51 -27.75
CA ILE A 457 16.25 8.51 -26.67
C ILE A 457 17.29 9.61 -26.89
N LYS A 458 17.81 9.78 -28.10
CA LYS A 458 18.84 10.79 -28.41
C LYS A 458 18.34 12.22 -28.37
N GLU A 459 17.07 12.46 -28.71
CA GLU A 459 16.43 13.78 -28.59
C GLU A 459 16.35 14.20 -27.11
N ILE A 460 16.16 13.23 -26.22
CA ILE A 460 16.07 13.47 -24.77
C ILE A 460 17.45 13.53 -24.11
N ARG A 461 18.29 12.51 -24.36
CA ARG A 461 19.63 12.33 -23.77
C ARG A 461 20.58 11.68 -24.76
N SER A 462 21.39 12.51 -25.41
CA SER A 462 22.36 12.07 -26.42
C SER A 462 23.50 11.20 -25.86
N ASP A 463 23.75 11.24 -24.54
CA ASP A 463 24.79 10.49 -23.83
C ASP A 463 24.37 9.06 -23.44
N VAL A 464 23.08 8.73 -23.51
CA VAL A 464 22.58 7.37 -23.25
C VAL A 464 22.95 6.47 -24.44
N SER A 465 23.39 5.24 -24.17
CA SER A 465 23.72 4.26 -25.22
C SER A 465 22.52 3.93 -26.11
N ASP A 466 22.75 3.33 -27.28
CA ASP A 466 21.66 2.91 -28.15
C ASP A 466 21.06 1.60 -27.63
N VAL A 467 19.74 1.46 -27.74
CA VAL A 467 19.04 0.18 -27.64
C VAL A 467 19.45 -0.67 -28.84
N VAL A 468 20.08 -1.82 -28.56
CA VAL A 468 20.57 -2.77 -29.57
C VAL A 468 19.66 -3.99 -29.71
N ALA A 469 18.81 -4.25 -28.72
CA ALA A 469 17.79 -5.28 -28.75
C ALA A 469 16.61 -4.89 -27.86
N ALA A 470 15.40 -5.28 -28.26
CA ALA A 470 14.22 -5.22 -27.42
C ALA A 470 13.35 -6.44 -27.70
N ASP A 471 12.73 -6.97 -26.66
CA ASP A 471 11.84 -8.12 -26.76
C ASP A 471 10.77 -8.11 -25.68
N GLU A 472 9.73 -8.91 -25.90
CA GLU A 472 8.84 -9.36 -24.85
C GLU A 472 9.32 -10.73 -24.38
N PHE A 473 9.78 -10.81 -23.13
CA PHE A 473 10.48 -11.97 -22.60
C PHE A 473 9.59 -13.23 -22.65
N GLU A 474 10.10 -14.24 -23.35
CA GLU A 474 9.56 -15.59 -23.41
C GLU A 474 10.60 -16.56 -22.82
N TYR A 475 10.16 -17.43 -21.91
CA TYR A 475 11.00 -18.47 -21.34
C TYR A 475 10.51 -19.83 -21.77
N LYS A 476 11.42 -20.62 -22.33
CA LYS A 476 11.21 -22.05 -22.56
C LYS A 476 11.99 -22.84 -21.52
N ASP A 477 11.28 -23.51 -20.64
CA ASP A 477 11.88 -24.30 -19.57
C ASP A 477 12.70 -25.46 -20.16
N PRO A 478 14.00 -25.59 -19.82
CA PRO A 478 14.87 -26.61 -20.39
C PRO A 478 14.62 -28.02 -19.81
N VAL A 479 13.82 -28.13 -18.75
CA VAL A 479 13.53 -29.38 -18.04
C VAL A 479 12.25 -30.01 -18.55
N ASP A 480 11.14 -29.26 -18.54
CA ASP A 480 9.82 -29.77 -18.92
C ASP A 480 9.34 -29.31 -20.32
N GLY A 481 10.04 -28.35 -20.94
CA GLY A 481 9.73 -27.84 -22.27
C GLY A 481 8.55 -26.86 -22.33
N SER A 482 7.95 -26.50 -21.19
CA SER A 482 6.89 -25.51 -21.09
C SER A 482 7.35 -24.13 -21.56
N VAL A 483 6.41 -23.30 -22.01
CA VAL A 483 6.69 -21.97 -22.55
C VAL A 483 5.86 -20.92 -21.81
N SER A 484 6.53 -20.03 -21.09
CA SER A 484 5.92 -18.87 -20.42
C SER A 484 6.18 -17.60 -21.24
N LYS A 485 5.12 -17.05 -21.84
CA LYS A 485 5.16 -15.84 -22.67
C LYS A 485 4.78 -14.59 -21.87
N HIS A 486 5.03 -13.41 -22.45
CA HIS A 486 4.56 -12.13 -21.91
C HIS A 486 5.07 -11.84 -20.49
N GLN A 487 6.32 -12.23 -20.19
CA GLN A 487 6.87 -12.17 -18.82
C GLN A 487 7.48 -10.79 -18.47
N GLY A 488 7.54 -9.89 -19.45
CA GLY A 488 7.96 -8.50 -19.31
C GLY A 488 8.60 -7.97 -20.60
N VAL A 489 8.50 -6.66 -20.83
CA VAL A 489 9.12 -6.00 -21.98
C VAL A 489 10.51 -5.51 -21.59
N ARG A 490 11.51 -5.74 -22.44
CA ARG A 490 12.91 -5.36 -22.19
C ARG A 490 13.45 -4.49 -23.32
N TYR A 491 14.21 -3.47 -22.96
CA TYR A 491 15.07 -2.71 -23.87
C TYR A 491 16.51 -2.84 -23.38
N LEU A 492 17.36 -3.41 -24.21
CA LEU A 492 18.75 -3.76 -23.92
C LEU A 492 19.68 -2.81 -24.66
N PHE A 493 20.52 -2.11 -23.90
CA PHE A 493 21.40 -1.08 -24.41
C PHE A 493 22.78 -1.66 -24.77
N GLY A 494 23.46 -1.04 -25.74
CA GLY A 494 24.76 -1.52 -26.23
C GLY A 494 25.90 -1.46 -25.20
N ASP A 495 25.72 -0.70 -24.11
CA ASP A 495 26.68 -0.59 -23.00
C ASP A 495 26.43 -1.62 -21.88
N GLY A 496 25.37 -2.44 -21.99
CA GLY A 496 24.95 -3.39 -20.96
C GLY A 496 23.87 -2.87 -20.00
N SER A 497 23.44 -1.60 -20.15
CA SER A 497 22.29 -1.04 -19.43
C SER A 497 20.98 -1.70 -19.88
N ARG A 498 19.94 -1.65 -19.03
CA ARG A 498 18.64 -2.28 -19.31
C ARG A 498 17.48 -1.46 -18.75
N LEU A 499 16.37 -1.44 -19.50
CA LEU A 499 15.05 -1.07 -19.00
C LEU A 499 14.13 -2.27 -19.10
N VAL A 500 13.42 -2.59 -18.03
CA VAL A 500 12.46 -3.69 -17.99
C VAL A 500 11.13 -3.16 -17.46
N PHE A 501 10.03 -3.55 -18.10
CA PHE A 501 8.67 -3.20 -17.72
C PHE A 501 7.87 -4.48 -17.48
N ARG A 502 7.19 -4.56 -16.34
CA ARG A 502 6.34 -5.72 -15.99
C ARG A 502 5.01 -5.26 -15.43
N LEU A 503 3.94 -5.90 -15.89
CA LEU A 503 2.64 -5.83 -15.26
C LEU A 503 2.55 -6.94 -14.20
N SER A 504 2.43 -6.57 -12.93
CA SER A 504 2.35 -7.54 -11.83
C SER A 504 0.94 -8.12 -11.72
N GLY A 505 0.85 -9.43 -11.44
CA GLY A 505 -0.40 -10.13 -11.15
C GLY A 505 -0.71 -10.30 -9.65
N THR A 506 0.04 -9.64 -8.75
CA THR A 506 -0.03 -9.88 -7.29
C THR A 506 -0.86 -8.86 -6.51
N GLY A 507 -1.54 -7.92 -7.17
CA GLY A 507 -2.36 -6.89 -6.52
C GLY A 507 -3.68 -7.45 -5.96
N SER A 508 -4.08 -6.97 -4.79
CA SER A 508 -5.41 -7.24 -4.21
C SER A 508 -6.51 -6.36 -4.79
N VAL A 509 -6.15 -5.19 -5.33
CA VAL A 509 -7.02 -4.17 -5.97
C VAL A 509 -6.19 -3.51 -7.09
N GLY A 510 -6.77 -3.28 -8.28
CA GLY A 510 -6.09 -2.62 -9.40
C GLY A 510 -4.97 -3.45 -10.07
N ALA A 511 -4.14 -2.79 -10.89
CA ALA A 511 -2.92 -3.34 -11.46
C ALA A 511 -1.67 -2.67 -10.86
N THR A 512 -0.51 -3.34 -10.96
CA THR A 512 0.77 -2.74 -10.58
C THR A 512 1.73 -2.81 -11.74
N ILE A 513 2.32 -1.68 -12.14
CA ILE A 513 3.40 -1.66 -13.13
C ILE A 513 4.72 -1.53 -12.39
N ARG A 514 5.65 -2.43 -12.70
CA ARG A 514 7.01 -2.39 -12.17
C ARG A 514 7.98 -2.03 -13.27
N VAL A 515 8.77 -0.99 -13.02
CA VAL A 515 9.82 -0.53 -13.93
C VAL A 515 11.17 -0.75 -13.28
N TYR A 516 12.05 -1.49 -13.94
CA TYR A 516 13.38 -1.79 -13.45
C TYR A 516 14.39 -1.07 -14.35
N ILE A 517 15.24 -0.27 -13.72
CA ILE A 517 16.20 0.58 -14.40
C ILE A 517 17.58 0.14 -13.97
N GLU A 518 18.42 -0.19 -14.95
CA GLU A 518 19.76 -0.68 -14.72
C GLU A 518 20.78 0.03 -15.60
N GLN A 519 21.87 0.49 -14.99
CA GLN A 519 23.03 0.99 -15.72
C GLN A 519 24.28 0.20 -15.34
N TYR A 520 24.95 -0.37 -16.34
CA TYR A 520 26.22 -1.04 -16.14
C TYR A 520 27.40 -0.06 -16.22
N GLU A 521 28.27 -0.07 -15.21
CA GLU A 521 29.48 0.73 -15.14
C GLU A 521 30.70 -0.18 -14.97
N LYS A 522 31.55 -0.21 -16.00
CA LYS A 522 32.78 -0.99 -16.01
C LYS A 522 33.99 -0.20 -15.48
N ASP A 523 33.95 1.12 -15.54
CA ASP A 523 35.05 1.96 -15.06
C ASP A 523 35.08 1.97 -13.53
N SER A 524 36.08 1.32 -12.95
CA SER A 524 36.29 1.24 -11.49
C SER A 524 36.36 2.60 -10.79
N SER A 525 36.72 3.68 -11.48
CA SER A 525 36.71 5.03 -10.90
C SER A 525 35.30 5.60 -10.72
N LYS A 526 34.31 5.04 -11.42
CA LYS A 526 32.91 5.48 -11.45
C LYS A 526 31.95 4.53 -10.74
N THR A 527 32.42 3.37 -10.25
CA THR A 527 31.59 2.41 -9.49
C THR A 527 31.27 2.89 -8.07
N GLY A 528 31.92 3.97 -7.59
CA GLY A 528 31.67 4.56 -6.28
C GLY A 528 30.61 5.66 -6.23
N ARG A 529 29.93 5.98 -7.34
CA ARG A 529 28.91 7.05 -7.41
C ARG A 529 27.67 6.66 -6.59
N ASP A 530 26.88 7.68 -6.23
CA ASP A 530 25.53 7.46 -5.73
C ASP A 530 24.66 6.80 -6.81
N SER A 531 23.79 5.88 -6.40
CA SER A 531 22.96 5.12 -7.35
C SER A 531 21.97 6.00 -8.09
N GLN A 532 21.38 7.00 -7.42
CA GLN A 532 20.40 7.88 -8.04
C GLN A 532 21.06 8.82 -9.05
N ASP A 533 22.28 9.27 -8.79
CA ASP A 533 23.08 10.07 -9.73
C ASP A 533 23.50 9.26 -10.96
N ALA A 534 23.94 8.02 -10.76
CA ALA A 534 24.31 7.13 -11.86
C ALA A 534 23.09 6.84 -12.76
N LEU A 535 21.94 6.51 -12.16
CA LEU A 535 20.71 6.17 -12.88
C LEU A 535 19.97 7.38 -13.46
N ALA A 536 20.32 8.60 -13.05
CA ALA A 536 19.66 9.83 -13.50
C ALA A 536 19.46 9.94 -15.03
N PRO A 537 20.41 9.54 -15.91
CA PRO A 537 20.23 9.56 -17.36
C PRO A 537 19.12 8.65 -17.87
N LEU A 538 18.88 7.50 -17.22
CA LEU A 538 17.82 6.56 -17.58
C LEU A 538 16.50 6.86 -16.84
N ARG A 539 16.59 7.49 -15.67
CA ARG A 539 15.48 7.80 -14.74
C ARG A 539 14.77 9.12 -15.03
N THR A 540 15.51 10.19 -15.34
CA THR A 540 15.01 11.57 -15.29
C THR A 540 15.00 12.21 -16.68
N GLY A 541 13.84 12.67 -17.14
CA GLY A 541 13.73 13.59 -18.28
C GLY A 541 13.27 13.02 -19.63
N GLY A 542 12.85 11.76 -19.75
CA GLY A 542 12.08 11.32 -20.93
C GLY A 542 12.33 9.90 -21.44
N VAL A 543 13.45 9.22 -21.18
CA VAL A 543 13.66 7.89 -21.79
C VAL A 543 12.65 6.85 -21.26
N THR A 544 12.58 6.65 -19.95
CA THR A 544 11.60 5.71 -19.34
C THR A 544 10.16 6.21 -19.48
N LEU A 545 9.94 7.53 -19.38
CA LEU A 545 8.61 8.15 -19.47
C LEU A 545 8.06 8.18 -20.91
N GLU A 546 8.90 8.33 -21.93
CA GLU A 546 8.47 8.34 -23.34
C GLU A 546 8.46 6.94 -23.97
N ILE A 547 9.36 6.04 -23.57
CA ILE A 547 9.21 4.62 -23.92
C ILE A 547 7.91 4.09 -23.29
N GLY A 548 7.52 4.60 -22.13
CA GLY A 548 6.22 4.35 -21.49
C GLY A 548 5.10 5.34 -21.86
N ARG A 549 5.21 6.14 -22.92
CA ARG A 549 4.13 7.07 -23.33
C ARG A 549 3.02 6.29 -24.03
N SER A 550 1.78 6.55 -23.65
CA SER A 550 0.57 6.20 -24.41
C SER A 550 -0.06 7.50 -24.89
N ASP A 551 -0.69 7.53 -26.08
CA ASP A 551 -1.33 8.72 -26.68
C ASP A 551 -2.42 9.35 -25.77
N ARG A 552 -2.85 8.66 -24.71
CA ARG A 552 -3.73 9.19 -23.64
C ARG A 552 -3.01 9.81 -22.42
N MET A 553 -1.68 9.77 -22.35
CA MET A 553 -0.93 10.39 -21.24
C MET A 553 -0.73 11.90 -21.40
N ASP A 554 -1.08 12.48 -22.55
CA ASP A 554 -1.05 13.94 -22.79
C ASP A 554 -2.38 14.64 -22.42
N GLU A 555 -3.37 13.90 -21.91
CA GLU A 555 -4.54 14.52 -21.28
C GLU A 555 -4.21 14.87 -19.81
N PRO A 556 -4.60 16.06 -19.31
CA PRO A 556 -4.39 16.43 -17.90
C PRO A 556 -4.99 15.34 -17.00
N ARG A 557 -4.15 14.68 -16.19
CA ARG A 557 -4.65 13.69 -15.24
C ARG A 557 -5.35 14.42 -14.12
N VAL A 558 -6.63 14.10 -13.93
CA VAL A 558 -7.44 14.70 -12.89
C VAL A 558 -7.25 13.93 -11.59
N ALA A 559 -7.00 14.64 -10.48
CA ALA A 559 -6.84 13.99 -9.18
C ALA A 559 -8.13 13.27 -8.76
N PRO A 560 -8.02 12.11 -8.09
CA PRO A 560 -9.19 11.41 -7.57
C PRO A 560 -9.91 12.29 -6.54
N VAL A 561 -11.24 12.23 -6.55
CA VAL A 561 -12.13 12.92 -5.61
C VAL A 561 -13.07 11.87 -4.98
N PRO A 562 -13.45 12.00 -3.70
CA PRO A 562 -13.16 13.14 -2.84
C PRO A 562 -11.71 13.15 -2.32
N CYS A 563 -11.14 14.35 -2.21
CA CYS A 563 -9.80 14.57 -1.65
C CYS A 563 -9.75 15.87 -0.83
N LEU A 564 -8.73 15.99 0.02
CA LEU A 564 -8.49 17.19 0.82
C LEU A 564 -7.39 18.04 0.17
N ALA A 565 -7.72 19.27 -0.22
CA ALA A 565 -6.75 20.23 -0.74
C ALA A 565 -6.25 21.15 0.40
N LEU A 566 -4.94 21.09 0.70
CA LEU A 566 -4.29 21.95 1.69
C LEU A 566 -3.61 23.14 1.01
N LYS A 567 -4.07 24.35 1.33
CA LYS A 567 -3.50 25.61 0.82
C LYS A 567 -2.30 26.04 1.67
N HIS A 568 -1.12 26.14 1.05
CA HIS A 568 0.14 26.51 1.71
C HIS A 568 0.83 27.72 1.03
N GLY A 569 1.82 28.30 1.70
CA GLY A 569 2.51 29.53 1.24
C GLY A 569 3.87 29.32 0.55
N ALA A 570 4.25 30.33 -0.24
CA ALA A 570 5.55 30.72 -0.82
C ALA A 570 6.15 29.95 -2.02
N ASP A 571 6.09 28.62 -2.10
CA ASP A 571 6.89 27.87 -3.10
C ASP A 571 6.10 27.20 -4.25
N SER A 572 4.76 27.27 -4.23
CA SER A 572 3.87 26.71 -5.27
C SER A 572 2.53 27.45 -5.34
N ASP A 573 2.01 27.66 -6.55
CA ASP A 573 0.64 28.19 -6.76
C ASP A 573 -0.44 27.09 -6.63
N LYS A 574 -0.05 25.81 -6.63
CA LYS A 574 -1.00 24.68 -6.47
C LYS A 574 -1.11 24.22 -5.02
N PRO A 575 -2.30 23.81 -4.56
CA PRO A 575 -2.45 23.16 -3.25
C PRO A 575 -1.83 21.76 -3.25
N VAL A 576 -1.52 21.25 -2.06
CA VAL A 576 -1.17 19.83 -1.89
C VAL A 576 -2.46 19.04 -1.68
N LEU A 577 -2.66 18.00 -2.48
CA LEU A 577 -3.85 17.17 -2.45
C LEU A 577 -3.60 15.93 -1.59
N PHE A 578 -4.59 15.52 -0.81
CA PHE A 578 -4.52 14.35 0.08
C PHE A 578 -5.68 13.40 -0.17
N SER A 579 -5.38 12.10 -0.28
CA SER A 579 -6.38 11.05 -0.31
C SER A 579 -7.07 10.96 1.05
N ILE A 580 -8.41 10.95 1.07
CA ILE A 580 -9.18 10.78 2.31
C ILE A 580 -9.03 9.35 2.84
N SER A 581 -9.04 8.35 1.95
CA SER A 581 -8.95 6.94 2.33
C SER A 581 -7.55 6.53 2.82
N ASP A 582 -6.51 7.09 2.21
CA ASP A 582 -5.13 6.65 2.46
C ASP A 582 -4.34 7.61 3.36
N ALA A 583 -4.90 8.79 3.67
CA ALA A 583 -4.26 9.84 4.47
C ALA A 583 -2.86 10.28 3.97
N THR A 584 -2.56 10.06 2.69
CA THR A 584 -1.28 10.37 2.05
C THR A 584 -1.44 11.43 0.97
N ALA A 585 -0.34 12.14 0.68
CA ALA A 585 -0.29 13.12 -0.39
C ALA A 585 -0.48 12.44 -1.75
N ILE A 586 -1.35 13.01 -2.58
CA ILE A 586 -1.51 12.64 -3.99
C ILE A 586 -0.33 13.26 -4.75
N ASP A 587 0.46 12.43 -5.44
CA ASP A 587 1.70 12.87 -6.09
C ASP A 587 1.44 13.81 -7.29
N ASN A 588 1.54 15.12 -7.02
CA ASN A 588 1.43 16.16 -8.04
C ASN A 588 2.61 16.14 -9.05
N ASN A 589 3.73 15.45 -8.77
CA ASN A 589 4.85 15.35 -9.71
C ASN A 589 4.57 14.39 -10.88
N GLY A 590 3.51 13.58 -10.78
CA GLY A 590 2.98 12.74 -11.86
C GLY A 590 2.07 13.47 -12.86
N GLY A 591 1.94 14.81 -12.76
CA GLY A 591 1.04 15.61 -13.59
C GLY A 591 -0.44 15.50 -13.23
N VAL A 592 -0.75 14.95 -12.06
CA VAL A 592 -2.10 14.82 -11.50
C VAL A 592 -2.47 16.11 -10.77
N ASP A 593 -3.61 16.72 -11.08
CA ASP A 593 -4.07 17.97 -10.46
C ASP A 593 -5.61 18.09 -10.51
N ILE A 594 -6.18 19.03 -9.77
CA ILE A 594 -7.58 19.44 -9.95
C ILE A 594 -7.61 20.56 -10.99
N PRO A 595 -8.40 20.42 -12.08
CA PRO A 595 -8.48 21.43 -13.12
C PRO A 595 -8.75 22.83 -12.55
N GLY A 596 -7.95 23.81 -12.98
CA GLY A 596 -8.14 25.22 -12.65
C GLY A 596 -7.92 25.60 -11.17
N LEU A 597 -7.58 24.65 -10.29
CA LEU A 597 -7.42 24.89 -8.86
C LEU A 597 -6.04 25.47 -8.52
N THR A 598 -6.01 26.63 -7.88
CA THR A 598 -4.80 27.21 -7.29
C THR A 598 -5.05 27.63 -5.84
N ASN A 599 -3.98 27.96 -5.13
CA ASN A 599 -4.02 28.41 -3.74
C ASN A 599 -4.87 29.68 -3.57
N GLY A 600 -4.99 30.52 -4.60
CA GLY A 600 -5.63 31.84 -4.53
C GLY A 600 -6.95 32.02 -5.30
N ASN A 601 -7.36 31.09 -6.17
CA ASN A 601 -8.35 31.40 -7.21
C ASN A 601 -9.70 30.67 -7.12
N ALA A 602 -9.91 29.85 -6.08
CA ALA A 602 -10.97 28.84 -6.07
C ALA A 602 -11.80 28.78 -4.77
N TRP A 603 -13.10 28.55 -4.94
CA TRP A 603 -14.08 28.30 -3.87
C TRP A 603 -14.95 27.10 -4.22
N VAL A 604 -14.97 26.09 -3.34
CA VAL A 604 -15.74 24.85 -3.53
C VAL A 604 -17.21 25.03 -3.16
N THR A 605 -18.10 24.31 -3.85
CA THR A 605 -19.53 24.26 -3.54
C THR A 605 -19.94 22.90 -2.98
N PRO A 606 -21.01 22.81 -2.18
CA PRO A 606 -21.54 21.54 -1.68
C PRO A 606 -21.93 20.54 -2.78
N GLN A 607 -22.20 21.02 -3.99
CA GLN A 607 -22.53 20.20 -5.17
C GLN A 607 -21.29 19.68 -5.93
N GLY A 608 -20.08 19.90 -5.40
CA GLY A 608 -18.83 19.41 -5.98
C GLY A 608 -18.22 20.29 -7.07
N TRP A 609 -18.81 21.45 -7.37
CA TRP A 609 -18.25 22.38 -8.36
C TRP A 609 -17.26 23.33 -7.71
N ILE A 610 -16.24 23.77 -8.47
CA ILE A 610 -15.26 24.74 -8.01
C ILE A 610 -15.46 26.05 -8.76
N ARG A 611 -15.81 27.13 -8.06
CA ARG A 611 -15.82 28.46 -8.67
C ARG A 611 -14.39 28.95 -8.82
N VAL A 612 -13.92 29.09 -10.06
CA VAL A 612 -12.57 29.56 -10.41
C VAL A 612 -12.62 30.96 -11.01
N ARG A 613 -11.67 31.82 -10.62
CA ARG A 613 -11.37 33.07 -11.31
C ARG A 613 -9.98 32.97 -11.94
N SER A 614 -9.91 32.94 -13.26
CA SER A 614 -8.64 32.84 -13.98
C SER A 614 -7.77 34.09 -13.76
N ALA A 615 -6.52 33.89 -13.37
CA ALA A 615 -5.57 35.00 -13.16
C ALA A 615 -5.09 35.62 -14.48
N SER A 616 -5.15 34.90 -15.60
CA SER A 616 -4.61 35.34 -16.90
C SER A 616 -5.55 36.27 -17.66
N ASP A 617 -6.86 36.04 -17.59
CA ASP A 617 -7.88 36.77 -18.35
C ASP A 617 -9.05 37.28 -17.49
N ALA A 618 -8.99 37.06 -16.18
CA ALA A 618 -10.02 37.43 -15.21
C ALA A 618 -11.42 36.85 -15.53
N SER A 619 -11.50 35.80 -16.35
CA SER A 619 -12.73 35.03 -16.56
C SER A 619 -13.15 34.32 -15.27
N THR A 620 -14.47 34.18 -15.07
CA THR A 620 -15.05 33.51 -13.90
C THR A 620 -15.93 32.36 -14.40
N PHE A 621 -15.76 31.16 -13.83
CA PHE A 621 -16.52 29.97 -14.24
C PHE A 621 -16.67 28.99 -13.06
N LEU A 622 -17.64 28.08 -13.15
CA LEU A 622 -17.65 26.85 -12.36
C LEU A 622 -16.88 25.78 -13.12
N GLN A 623 -15.96 25.13 -12.44
CA GLN A 623 -15.12 24.07 -12.95
C GLN A 623 -15.56 22.73 -12.34
N ASN A 624 -15.76 21.73 -13.19
CA ASN A 624 -15.90 20.36 -12.75
C ASN A 624 -14.50 19.87 -12.31
N PRO A 625 -14.31 19.45 -11.05
CA PRO A 625 -13.03 18.94 -10.56
C PRO A 625 -12.64 17.60 -11.19
N GLN A 626 -13.54 16.90 -11.88
CA GLN A 626 -13.31 15.61 -12.55
C GLN A 626 -13.09 15.73 -14.07
N ASP A 627 -13.37 16.90 -14.65
CA ASP A 627 -13.35 17.13 -16.10
C ASP A 627 -12.72 18.49 -16.42
N PRO A 628 -11.51 18.54 -17.03
CA PRO A 628 -10.83 19.80 -17.36
C PRO A 628 -11.61 20.72 -18.31
N ASP A 629 -12.43 20.14 -19.19
CA ASP A 629 -13.25 20.86 -20.17
C ASP A 629 -14.65 21.19 -19.63
N GLY A 630 -15.04 20.58 -18.50
CA GLY A 630 -16.31 20.79 -17.80
C GLY A 630 -16.41 22.16 -17.13
N LYS A 631 -16.55 23.22 -17.93
CA LYS A 631 -16.65 24.62 -17.47
C LYS A 631 -18.03 25.20 -17.73
N ILE A 632 -18.59 25.88 -16.73
CA ILE A 632 -19.82 26.67 -16.84
C ILE A 632 -19.44 28.15 -16.70
N PRO A 633 -19.57 28.97 -17.76
CA PRO A 633 -19.20 30.37 -17.70
C PRO A 633 -20.11 31.14 -16.75
N LEU A 634 -19.51 32.00 -15.93
CA LEU A 634 -20.20 32.94 -15.06
C LEU A 634 -19.91 34.38 -15.50
N PRO A 635 -20.76 35.36 -15.13
CA PRO A 635 -20.43 36.78 -15.30
C PRO A 635 -19.08 37.13 -14.65
N HIS A 636 -18.39 38.12 -15.21
CA HIS A 636 -17.10 38.57 -14.69
C HIS A 636 -17.25 39.13 -13.26
N LEU A 637 -16.52 38.53 -12.31
CA LEU A 637 -16.47 39.02 -10.93
C LEU A 637 -15.52 40.24 -10.84
N PRO A 638 -16.02 41.44 -10.48
CA PRO A 638 -15.29 42.69 -10.65
C PRO A 638 -14.10 42.89 -9.68
N ARG A 639 -13.94 42.02 -8.67
CA ARG A 639 -12.87 42.13 -7.65
C ARG A 639 -12.45 40.74 -7.15
N GLU A 640 -11.22 40.64 -6.67
CA GLU A 640 -10.78 39.54 -5.81
C GLU A 640 -11.46 39.60 -4.44
N LEU A 641 -11.99 38.45 -4.02
CA LEU A 641 -12.61 38.24 -2.73
C LEU A 641 -11.68 37.42 -1.83
N PRO A 642 -11.84 37.49 -0.50
CA PRO A 642 -11.12 36.64 0.43
C PRO A 642 -11.24 35.14 0.12
N SER A 643 -10.17 34.39 0.39
CA SER A 643 -10.17 32.92 0.23
C SER A 643 -11.09 32.20 1.23
N THR A 644 -11.52 32.91 2.29
CA THR A 644 -12.41 32.43 3.34
C THR A 644 -13.90 32.48 2.95
N CYS A 645 -14.28 33.15 1.84
CA CYS A 645 -15.68 33.23 1.45
C CYS A 645 -16.32 31.84 1.28
N SER A 646 -17.59 31.71 1.62
CA SER A 646 -18.35 30.51 1.28
C SER A 646 -18.95 30.66 -0.12
N CYS A 647 -19.03 29.57 -0.89
CA CYS A 647 -19.69 29.53 -2.18
C CYS A 647 -20.83 28.50 -2.14
N ARG A 648 -22.03 28.88 -2.60
CA ARG A 648 -23.22 28.02 -2.63
C ARG A 648 -23.95 28.14 -3.95
N LEU A 649 -24.50 27.02 -4.41
CA LEU A 649 -25.42 26.99 -5.54
C LEU A 649 -26.84 26.76 -5.01
N SER A 650 -27.84 27.43 -5.59
CA SER A 650 -29.24 27.19 -5.23
C SER A 650 -29.77 25.83 -5.71
N GLY A 651 -29.04 25.15 -6.60
CA GLY A 651 -29.39 23.85 -7.16
C GLY A 651 -28.29 23.32 -8.09
N LYS A 652 -28.58 22.24 -8.82
CA LYS A 652 -27.62 21.61 -9.74
C LYS A 652 -27.39 22.49 -10.99
N PRO A 653 -26.14 22.81 -11.35
CA PRO A 653 -25.82 23.76 -12.41
C PRO A 653 -26.06 23.25 -13.84
N ASN A 654 -26.28 21.93 -14.03
CA ASN A 654 -26.52 21.30 -15.33
C ASN A 654 -28.02 21.16 -15.72
N GLY A 655 -28.94 21.75 -14.94
CA GLY A 655 -30.38 21.71 -15.19
C GLY A 655 -30.87 22.77 -16.19
N SER A 656 -32.11 22.62 -16.69
CA SER A 656 -32.79 23.61 -17.54
C SER A 656 -33.29 24.86 -16.78
N GLU A 657 -33.08 24.91 -15.47
CA GLU A 657 -33.58 25.95 -14.56
C GLU A 657 -32.48 26.98 -14.23
N SER A 658 -32.90 28.20 -13.88
CA SER A 658 -31.96 29.27 -13.46
C SER A 658 -31.35 28.92 -12.10
N CYS A 659 -30.01 28.92 -12.02
CA CYS A 659 -29.28 28.65 -10.78
C CYS A 659 -28.58 29.92 -10.28
N ILE A 660 -28.53 30.08 -8.96
CA ILE A 660 -27.89 31.20 -8.27
C ILE A 660 -26.56 30.75 -7.72
N VAL A 661 -25.49 31.47 -8.08
CA VAL A 661 -24.21 31.38 -7.38
C VAL A 661 -24.20 32.43 -6.29
N LEU A 662 -24.11 32.00 -5.03
CA LEU A 662 -24.05 32.86 -3.86
C LEU A 662 -22.65 32.77 -3.24
N LEU A 663 -22.01 33.92 -3.05
CA LEU A 663 -20.78 34.07 -2.29
C LEU A 663 -21.08 34.86 -1.01
N VAL A 664 -20.67 34.32 0.13
CA VAL A 664 -20.80 34.98 1.43
C VAL A 664 -19.41 35.33 1.93
N GLU A 665 -19.14 36.60 2.16
CA GLU A 665 -17.91 37.04 2.83
C GLU A 665 -18.03 36.70 4.32
N THR A 666 -17.05 35.95 4.84
CA THR A 666 -17.05 35.38 6.21
C THR A 666 -15.98 36.01 7.11
N GLU A 667 -15.29 37.05 6.62
CA GLU A 667 -14.33 37.81 7.43
C GLU A 667 -15.04 38.57 8.57
N GLU A 668 -14.30 38.82 9.65
CA GLU A 668 -14.80 39.54 10.82
C GLU A 668 -15.34 40.93 10.43
N ASP A 669 -16.47 41.32 11.01
CA ASP A 669 -17.15 42.61 10.77
C ASP A 669 -17.63 42.85 9.31
N VAL A 670 -17.65 41.83 8.45
CA VAL A 670 -18.13 41.92 7.06
C VAL A 670 -19.50 41.28 6.88
N THR A 671 -20.51 42.08 6.49
CA THR A 671 -21.86 41.59 6.17
C THR A 671 -22.22 41.80 4.70
N VAL A 672 -21.49 41.13 3.81
CA VAL A 672 -21.64 41.25 2.35
C VAL A 672 -21.93 39.90 1.70
N LEU A 673 -22.91 39.90 0.79
CA LEU A 673 -23.20 38.81 -0.13
C LEU A 673 -22.93 39.27 -1.56
N TRP A 674 -22.43 38.36 -2.39
CA TRP A 674 -22.40 38.52 -3.83
C TRP A 674 -23.20 37.42 -4.48
N TYR A 675 -24.03 37.75 -5.46
CA TYR A 675 -24.76 36.74 -6.21
C TYR A 675 -24.87 37.05 -7.69
N CYS A 676 -24.96 36.01 -8.50
CA CYS A 676 -25.28 36.10 -9.92
C CYS A 676 -26.16 34.92 -10.33
N ARG A 677 -26.74 35.03 -11.54
CA ARG A 677 -27.60 33.99 -12.13
C ARG A 677 -26.98 33.45 -13.40
N PHE A 678 -27.11 32.15 -13.60
CA PHE A 678 -26.73 31.48 -14.84
C PHE A 678 -27.74 30.37 -15.17
N GLY A 679 -27.88 30.05 -16.47
CA GLY A 679 -28.94 29.17 -16.97
C GLY A 679 -30.27 29.89 -17.22
N GLY A 680 -30.99 29.53 -18.30
CA GLY A 680 -32.31 30.09 -18.62
C GLY A 680 -32.43 31.01 -19.85
N GLY A 681 -31.57 30.87 -20.87
CA GLY A 681 -31.79 31.46 -22.21
C GLY A 681 -31.73 32.99 -22.35
N GLY A 682 -31.35 33.73 -21.30
CA GLY A 682 -31.09 35.18 -21.33
C GLY A 682 -29.62 35.49 -21.03
N GLU A 683 -29.12 36.62 -21.53
CA GLU A 683 -27.79 37.17 -21.17
C GLU A 683 -27.67 37.27 -19.65
N GLY A 684 -26.63 36.67 -19.07
CA GLY A 684 -26.45 36.59 -17.61
C GLY A 684 -26.37 37.96 -16.95
N GLU A 685 -27.26 38.22 -15.99
CA GLU A 685 -27.19 39.41 -15.13
C GLU A 685 -25.85 39.41 -14.38
N GLY A 686 -25.15 40.55 -14.37
CA GLY A 686 -23.85 40.70 -13.71
C GLY A 686 -23.92 40.44 -12.20
N TRP A 687 -22.76 40.27 -11.57
CA TRP A 687 -22.67 40.09 -10.12
C TRP A 687 -23.27 41.28 -9.35
N VAL A 688 -24.17 40.98 -8.41
CA VAL A 688 -24.78 41.96 -7.51
C VAL A 688 -24.14 41.84 -6.14
N ARG A 689 -23.63 42.97 -5.62
CA ARG A 689 -23.18 43.11 -4.22
C ARG A 689 -24.35 43.55 -3.37
N HIS A 690 -24.59 42.87 -2.25
CA HIS A 690 -25.61 43.21 -1.28
C HIS A 690 -25.04 43.25 0.13
N GLU A 691 -25.17 44.38 0.81
CA GLU A 691 -24.88 44.48 2.25
C GLU A 691 -26.11 44.08 3.04
N TYR A 692 -25.95 43.15 3.97
CA TYR A 692 -27.04 42.69 4.82
C TYR A 692 -26.87 43.15 6.27
N ASP A 693 -27.96 43.08 7.01
CA ASP A 693 -28.02 43.25 8.45
C ASP A 693 -29.06 42.27 9.01
N VAL A 694 -28.58 41.19 9.62
CA VAL A 694 -29.41 40.15 10.23
C VAL A 694 -29.43 40.26 11.76
N GLY A 695 -28.95 41.38 12.30
CA GLY A 695 -28.87 41.64 13.73
C GLY A 695 -27.45 41.91 14.23
N THR A 696 -27.32 42.08 15.55
CA THR A 696 -26.05 42.36 16.23
C THR A 696 -25.81 41.44 17.42
N GLN A 697 -24.57 40.98 17.58
CA GLN A 697 -24.11 40.13 18.68
C GLN A 697 -23.14 40.90 19.60
N TRP A 698 -22.91 40.38 20.80
CA TRP A 698 -21.87 40.89 21.70
C TRP A 698 -20.51 40.46 21.21
N ASP A 699 -19.59 41.40 21.16
CA ASP A 699 -18.20 41.11 20.85
C ASP A 699 -17.53 40.47 22.06
N ILE A 700 -17.25 39.17 21.94
CA ILE A 700 -16.62 38.36 22.99
C ILE A 700 -15.09 38.35 22.89
N ARG A 701 -14.50 39.11 21.95
CA ARG A 701 -13.04 39.15 21.75
C ARG A 701 -12.34 39.89 22.90
N PRO A 702 -11.17 39.41 23.36
CA PRO A 702 -10.38 40.08 24.38
C PRO A 702 -10.08 41.53 23.98
N GLY A 703 -10.46 42.50 24.83
CA GLY A 703 -10.22 43.93 24.57
C GLY A 703 -11.29 44.67 23.73
N LYS A 704 -12.33 43.99 23.25
CA LYS A 704 -13.55 44.61 22.66
C LYS A 704 -14.82 44.38 23.51
N GLU A 705 -14.63 43.93 24.74
CA GLU A 705 -15.68 43.60 25.71
C GLU A 705 -16.73 44.72 25.84
N GLY A 706 -18.00 44.38 25.61
CA GLY A 706 -19.13 45.31 25.71
C GLY A 706 -19.47 46.08 24.42
N GLN A 707 -18.74 45.87 23.32
CA GLN A 707 -19.12 46.35 21.99
C GLN A 707 -20.11 45.38 21.33
N ARG A 708 -20.94 45.90 20.41
CA ARG A 708 -21.81 45.10 19.57
C ARG A 708 -21.33 45.15 18.13
N GLU A 709 -21.23 44.00 17.50
CA GLU A 709 -20.90 43.84 16.07
C GLU A 709 -22.08 43.28 15.30
N LYS A 710 -22.09 43.45 13.97
CA LYS A 710 -23.10 42.80 13.12
C LYS A 710 -22.85 41.30 13.07
N VAL A 711 -23.92 40.51 12.98
CA VAL A 711 -23.82 39.05 12.88
C VAL A 711 -23.43 38.63 11.45
N PRO A 712 -22.24 38.03 11.23
CA PRO A 712 -21.88 37.48 9.93
C PRO A 712 -22.57 36.13 9.68
N ILE A 713 -22.93 35.87 8.43
CA ILE A 713 -23.46 34.57 8.00
C ILE A 713 -22.29 33.61 7.76
N CYS A 714 -21.94 32.81 8.77
CA CYS A 714 -20.84 31.84 8.68
C CYS A 714 -21.29 30.45 8.21
N SER A 715 -22.48 30.00 8.61
CA SER A 715 -23.02 28.68 8.25
C SER A 715 -24.29 28.85 7.43
N ILE A 716 -24.25 28.40 6.17
CA ILE A 716 -25.34 28.53 5.20
C ILE A 716 -25.43 27.28 4.32
N ALA A 717 -26.64 26.80 4.04
CA ALA A 717 -26.92 25.66 3.17
C ALA A 717 -28.06 25.98 2.21
N ALA A 718 -27.97 25.55 0.96
CA ALA A 718 -29.07 25.62 0.01
C ALA A 718 -29.92 24.35 0.16
N CYS A 719 -31.21 24.50 0.41
CA CYS A 719 -32.14 23.38 0.57
C CYS A 719 -33.52 23.80 0.05
N ARG A 720 -34.21 22.94 -0.71
CA ARG A 720 -35.57 23.20 -1.24
C ARG A 720 -35.71 24.57 -1.93
N GLY A 721 -34.70 24.98 -2.70
CA GLY A 721 -34.69 26.24 -3.46
C GLY A 721 -34.47 27.53 -2.65
N LYS A 722 -34.14 27.43 -1.35
CA LYS A 722 -33.83 28.56 -0.47
C LYS A 722 -32.46 28.37 0.17
N PHE A 723 -31.88 29.45 0.70
CA PHE A 723 -30.68 29.35 1.52
C PHE A 723 -31.04 29.52 2.99
N TYR A 724 -30.64 28.58 3.82
CA TYR A 724 -30.85 28.61 5.27
C TYR A 724 -29.53 28.91 5.96
N PHE A 725 -29.55 29.77 6.98
CA PHE A 725 -28.38 30.12 7.76
C PHE A 725 -28.68 30.18 9.26
N ASN A 726 -27.65 30.01 10.08
CA ASN A 726 -27.78 30.15 11.53
C ASN A 726 -27.95 31.63 11.90
N ALA A 727 -29.15 32.02 12.35
CA ALA A 727 -29.47 33.42 12.68
C ALA A 727 -29.36 33.69 14.18
N THR A 728 -30.20 33.03 14.99
CA THR A 728 -30.13 33.11 16.46
C THR A 728 -30.31 31.72 17.05
N PRO A 729 -30.03 31.49 18.35
CA PRO A 729 -30.34 30.20 18.99
C PRO A 729 -31.81 29.77 18.86
N GLU A 730 -32.73 30.73 18.69
CA GLU A 730 -34.18 30.52 18.63
C GLU A 730 -34.73 30.60 17.19
N SER A 731 -33.88 30.82 16.18
CA SER A 731 -34.34 30.96 14.80
C SER A 731 -33.32 30.56 13.74
N VAL A 732 -33.83 29.98 12.66
CA VAL A 732 -33.07 29.73 11.43
C VAL A 732 -33.39 30.83 10.42
N GLY A 733 -32.36 31.51 9.93
CA GLY A 733 -32.50 32.53 8.89
C GLY A 733 -32.80 31.90 7.54
N VAL A 734 -33.63 32.59 6.76
CA VAL A 734 -34.00 32.16 5.40
C VAL A 734 -33.66 33.28 4.42
N LEU A 735 -32.99 32.93 3.34
CA LEU A 735 -32.59 33.83 2.28
C LEU A 735 -33.17 33.33 0.95
N GLU A 736 -34.03 34.14 0.35
CA GLU A 736 -34.76 33.82 -0.87
C GLU A 736 -34.42 34.81 -2.00
N PHE A 737 -34.38 34.29 -3.21
CA PHE A 737 -34.12 35.07 -4.42
C PHE A 737 -35.30 34.92 -5.38
N THR A 738 -36.00 36.03 -5.66
CA THR A 738 -37.20 36.04 -6.52
C THR A 738 -36.84 36.06 -8.01
N PRO A 739 -37.64 35.50 -8.92
CA PRO A 739 -37.32 35.39 -10.37
C PRO A 739 -37.00 36.69 -11.12
N THR A 740 -37.40 37.85 -10.61
CA THR A 740 -37.12 39.19 -11.18
C THR A 740 -36.11 39.97 -10.31
N PRO A 741 -35.42 41.01 -10.84
CA PRO A 741 -34.29 41.66 -10.17
C PRO A 741 -34.78 42.52 -9.00
N THR A 742 -35.05 41.86 -7.89
CA THR A 742 -35.25 42.45 -6.58
C THR A 742 -34.17 41.94 -5.64
N ALA A 743 -33.81 42.77 -4.68
CA ALA A 743 -32.84 42.44 -3.65
C ALA A 743 -33.19 41.11 -2.96
N PRO A 744 -32.19 40.38 -2.44
CA PRO A 744 -32.44 39.18 -1.64
C PRO A 744 -33.45 39.46 -0.51
N VAL A 745 -34.37 38.53 -0.30
CA VAL A 745 -35.37 38.61 0.76
C VAL A 745 -34.90 37.79 1.96
N PHE A 746 -34.72 38.46 3.10
CA PHE A 746 -34.37 37.83 4.36
C PHE A 746 -35.63 37.57 5.18
N GLY A 747 -35.77 36.34 5.65
CA GLY A 747 -36.79 35.88 6.58
C GLY A 747 -36.17 35.06 7.71
N SER A 748 -37.02 34.53 8.59
CA SER A 748 -36.59 33.60 9.63
C SER A 748 -37.71 32.62 9.97
N ILE A 749 -37.32 31.43 10.42
CA ILE A 749 -38.20 30.40 11.00
C ILE A 749 -37.90 30.39 12.49
N ALA A 750 -38.92 30.63 13.32
CA ALA A 750 -38.80 30.50 14.77
C ALA A 750 -38.76 29.02 15.14
N ILE A 751 -37.86 28.64 16.05
CA ILE A 751 -37.70 27.25 16.50
C ILE A 751 -38.51 27.05 17.76
N ALA A 752 -39.45 26.10 17.71
CA ALA A 752 -40.43 25.91 18.78
C ALA A 752 -39.82 25.36 20.08
N ASP A 753 -38.72 24.61 20.00
CA ASP A 753 -37.92 24.16 21.14
C ASP A 753 -36.42 24.41 20.86
N PRO A 754 -35.89 25.59 21.24
CA PRO A 754 -34.50 25.96 20.97
C PRO A 754 -33.52 25.01 21.68
N LEU A 755 -32.46 24.60 20.98
CA LEU A 755 -31.47 23.68 21.54
C LEU A 755 -30.78 24.27 22.78
N PRO A 756 -30.52 23.47 23.83
CA PRO A 756 -29.81 23.91 25.03
C PRO A 756 -28.42 24.48 24.71
N GLY A 757 -28.03 25.51 25.46
CA GLY A 757 -26.72 26.16 25.33
C GLY A 757 -26.56 26.87 23.99
N GLY A 758 -27.34 27.95 23.76
CA GLY A 758 -27.15 28.85 22.61
C GLY A 758 -25.69 29.32 22.48
N TYR A 759 -25.36 30.09 21.43
CA TYR A 759 -23.98 30.45 21.03
C TYR A 759 -23.07 31.14 22.09
N GLY A 760 -23.40 31.16 23.38
CA GLY A 760 -22.47 31.48 24.45
C GLY A 760 -22.92 31.24 25.89
N VAL A 761 -23.13 30.00 26.36
CA VAL A 761 -22.98 29.67 27.81
C VAL A 761 -22.46 28.24 28.06
N LEU A 762 -21.30 28.16 28.75
CA LEU A 762 -20.59 26.99 29.32
C LEU A 762 -20.42 25.76 28.40
N GLY A 763 -19.52 25.94 27.42
CA GLY A 763 -19.14 24.97 26.38
C GLY A 763 -19.40 25.62 25.02
N ALA A 764 -18.36 25.92 24.25
CA ALA A 764 -18.58 26.48 22.92
C ALA A 764 -19.07 25.40 21.97
N ALA A 765 -20.01 25.73 21.10
CA ALA A 765 -20.48 24.83 20.06
C ALA A 765 -20.46 25.53 18.70
N LEU A 766 -19.93 24.86 17.68
CA LEU A 766 -19.97 25.32 16.29
C LEU A 766 -21.08 24.58 15.54
N GLY A 767 -22.01 25.33 14.94
CA GLY A 767 -23.14 24.78 14.19
C GLY A 767 -22.94 24.86 12.67
N PHE A 768 -22.94 23.73 11.98
CA PHE A 768 -22.80 23.62 10.53
C PHE A 768 -24.09 23.14 9.88
N LEU A 769 -24.60 23.88 8.90
CA LEU A 769 -25.76 23.46 8.12
C LEU A 769 -25.31 22.63 6.93
N VAL A 770 -25.94 21.48 6.75
CA VAL A 770 -25.66 20.53 5.67
C VAL A 770 -26.98 20.19 5.00
N GLU A 771 -27.04 20.30 3.69
CA GLU A 771 -28.15 19.73 2.92
C GLU A 771 -27.81 18.31 2.49
N ALA A 772 -28.78 17.41 2.62
CA ALA A 772 -28.69 16.05 2.12
C ALA A 772 -30.09 15.57 1.69
N GLU A 773 -30.24 15.25 0.40
CA GLU A 773 -31.47 14.69 -0.18
C GLU A 773 -32.72 15.55 0.11
N ASP A 774 -32.63 16.86 -0.11
CA ASP A 774 -33.69 17.83 0.16
C ASP A 774 -34.06 18.01 1.64
N ASP A 775 -33.30 17.40 2.55
CA ASP A 775 -33.41 17.61 3.98
C ASP A 775 -32.28 18.53 4.49
N LEU A 776 -32.62 19.32 5.51
CA LEU A 776 -31.67 20.24 6.15
C LEU A 776 -31.23 19.64 7.49
N TYR A 777 -29.92 19.47 7.62
CA TYR A 777 -29.27 18.99 8.84
C TYR A 777 -28.45 20.10 9.49
N MET A 778 -28.28 20.01 10.81
CA MET A 778 -27.35 20.82 11.58
C MET A 778 -26.41 19.91 12.36
N VAL A 779 -25.11 20.02 12.10
CA VAL A 779 -24.06 19.36 12.87
C VAL A 779 -23.54 20.33 13.92
N ARG A 780 -23.61 19.97 15.21
CA ARG A 780 -23.02 20.71 16.32
C ARG A 780 -21.73 20.03 16.76
N LEU A 781 -20.60 20.72 16.59
CA LEU A 781 -19.33 20.33 17.20
C LEU A 781 -19.25 20.95 18.60
N LEU A 782 -19.17 20.14 19.65
CA LEU A 782 -19.03 20.59 21.03
C LEU A 782 -17.55 20.70 21.39
N LEU A 783 -17.12 21.90 21.77
CA LEU A 783 -15.73 22.23 22.04
C LEU A 783 -15.43 22.24 23.54
N ASP A 784 -14.26 21.72 23.90
CA ASP A 784 -13.74 21.76 25.27
C ASP A 784 -13.32 23.21 25.63
N ARG A 785 -12.87 23.42 26.87
CA ARG A 785 -12.52 24.75 27.42
C ARG A 785 -11.37 25.44 26.70
N ASP A 786 -10.59 24.71 25.89
CA ASP A 786 -9.55 25.27 25.03
C ASP A 786 -10.10 25.91 23.75
N PHE A 787 -11.40 25.73 23.44
CA PHE A 787 -12.07 26.16 22.22
C PHE A 787 -11.44 25.62 20.92
N GLU A 788 -10.59 24.60 21.03
CA GLU A 788 -9.85 23.98 19.91
C GLU A 788 -10.10 22.48 19.78
N THR A 789 -10.43 21.80 20.87
CA THR A 789 -10.66 20.36 20.91
C THR A 789 -12.15 20.07 20.86
N VAL A 790 -12.59 19.33 19.85
CA VAL A 790 -13.97 18.79 19.81
C VAL A 790 -14.00 17.58 20.73
N TYR A 791 -14.89 17.57 21.71
CA TYR A 791 -15.06 16.42 22.59
C TYR A 791 -16.32 15.60 22.26
N ASP A 792 -17.25 16.18 21.51
CA ASP A 792 -18.49 15.51 21.12
C ASP A 792 -19.11 16.18 19.87
N LEU A 793 -19.94 15.44 19.16
CA LEU A 793 -20.62 15.86 17.93
C LEU A 793 -22.06 15.37 17.95
N ILE A 794 -23.00 16.28 17.64
CA ILE A 794 -24.43 15.93 17.58
C ILE A 794 -25.01 16.38 16.24
N VAL A 795 -25.73 15.50 15.56
CA VAL A 795 -26.42 15.80 14.30
C VAL A 795 -27.92 15.94 14.54
N TYR A 796 -28.50 17.01 13.99
CA TYR A 796 -29.93 17.28 14.03
C TYR A 796 -30.49 17.35 12.61
N LYS A 797 -31.72 16.90 12.42
CA LYS A 797 -32.52 17.05 11.21
C LYS A 797 -33.65 18.05 11.45
N MET A 798 -33.85 18.99 10.53
CA MET A 798 -34.94 19.97 10.60
C MET A 798 -36.26 19.31 10.23
N ASP A 799 -37.27 19.40 11.11
CA ASP A 799 -38.66 19.23 10.72
C ASP A 799 -39.28 20.60 10.43
N PHE A 800 -39.50 20.88 9.15
CA PHE A 800 -40.10 22.14 8.70
C PHE A 800 -41.59 22.29 9.07
N SER A 801 -42.30 21.19 9.34
CA SER A 801 -43.72 21.21 9.72
C SER A 801 -43.87 21.56 11.19
N GLU A 802 -43.01 20.99 12.03
CA GLU A 802 -42.99 21.23 13.48
C GLU A 802 -42.13 22.45 13.86
N GLN A 803 -41.27 22.92 12.95
CA GLN A 803 -40.28 23.97 13.18
C GLN A 803 -39.34 23.63 14.35
N GLN A 804 -38.84 22.39 14.35
CA GLN A 804 -38.00 21.82 15.40
C GLN A 804 -36.80 21.06 14.83
N TRP A 805 -35.73 21.00 15.62
CA TRP A 805 -34.55 20.18 15.34
C TRP A 805 -34.67 18.84 16.08
N HIS A 806 -34.66 17.74 15.32
CA HIS A 806 -34.66 16.39 15.88
C HIS A 806 -33.27 15.79 15.81
N GLU A 807 -32.73 15.34 16.92
CA GLU A 807 -31.45 14.62 16.96
C GLU A 807 -31.57 13.30 16.16
N VAL A 808 -30.55 12.99 15.38
CA VAL A 808 -30.48 11.77 14.57
C VAL A 808 -29.16 11.06 14.81
N ASP A 809 -29.23 9.73 14.90
CA ASP A 809 -28.06 8.85 15.03
C ASP A 809 -27.68 8.19 13.68
N ASP A 810 -28.48 8.42 12.63
CA ASP A 810 -28.35 7.86 11.28
C ASP A 810 -28.63 8.97 10.26
N ILE A 811 -27.76 9.10 9.25
CA ILE A 811 -27.87 10.11 8.18
C ILE A 811 -28.04 9.45 6.80
N GLY A 812 -28.46 8.19 6.77
CA GLY A 812 -28.87 7.46 5.57
C GLY A 812 -27.71 6.81 4.81
N GLY A 813 -26.67 6.36 5.50
CA GLY A 813 -25.46 5.82 4.89
C GLY A 813 -24.62 6.88 4.18
N ARG A 814 -24.78 8.15 4.57
CA ARG A 814 -24.11 9.31 3.97
C ARG A 814 -22.91 9.75 4.82
N ALA A 815 -22.02 10.50 4.21
CA ALA A 815 -20.92 11.18 4.89
C ALA A 815 -21.13 12.69 4.82
N PHE A 816 -21.00 13.39 5.94
CA PHE A 816 -21.04 14.85 6.01
C PHE A 816 -19.61 15.39 6.06
N LEU A 817 -19.26 16.26 5.12
CA LEU A 817 -17.95 16.89 5.03
C LEU A 817 -18.07 18.36 5.44
N LEU A 818 -17.41 18.73 6.53
CA LEU A 818 -17.45 20.08 7.09
C LEU A 818 -16.09 20.75 6.90
N ALA A 819 -16.04 22.06 6.68
CA ALA A 819 -14.80 22.83 6.86
C ALA A 819 -15.08 23.96 7.86
N PRO A 820 -14.28 24.08 8.95
CA PRO A 820 -14.51 25.04 10.00
C PRO A 820 -14.80 26.46 9.46
N ALA A 821 -15.83 27.08 10.03
CA ALA A 821 -16.32 28.44 9.77
C ALA A 821 -17.12 28.71 8.47
N TYR A 822 -17.17 27.83 7.45
CA TYR A 822 -17.85 28.23 6.20
C TYR A 822 -18.34 27.13 5.24
N PHE A 823 -18.19 25.83 5.52
CA PHE A 823 -18.54 24.77 4.57
C PHE A 823 -19.22 23.57 5.23
N GLY A 824 -20.26 23.06 4.57
CA GLY A 824 -20.95 21.83 4.91
C GLY A 824 -21.53 21.20 3.63
N ALA A 825 -21.26 19.92 3.43
CA ALA A 825 -21.70 19.16 2.28
C ALA A 825 -22.00 17.70 2.65
N SER A 826 -22.80 17.02 1.84
CA SER A 826 -23.14 15.61 2.04
C SER A 826 -22.84 14.79 0.79
N ARG A 827 -22.34 13.57 0.97
CA ARG A 827 -22.12 12.60 -0.11
C ARG A 827 -22.60 11.20 0.28
N ALA A 828 -23.03 10.41 -0.69
CA ALA A 828 -23.26 8.98 -0.46
C ALA A 828 -21.92 8.32 -0.12
N ALA A 829 -21.83 7.67 1.03
CA ALA A 829 -20.55 7.17 1.52
C ALA A 829 -19.99 6.05 0.64
N ASP A 830 -20.85 5.13 0.19
CA ASP A 830 -20.49 4.01 -0.70
C ASP A 830 -19.91 4.49 -2.05
N GLU A 831 -20.47 5.55 -2.62
CA GLU A 831 -20.04 6.08 -3.93
C GLU A 831 -18.68 6.79 -3.85
N CYS A 832 -18.36 7.34 -2.67
CA CYS A 832 -17.16 8.13 -2.43
C CYS A 832 -16.08 7.35 -1.65
N GLY A 833 -16.31 6.09 -1.31
CA GLY A 833 -15.39 5.29 -0.49
C GLY A 833 -15.19 5.85 0.92
N LEU A 834 -16.18 6.58 1.43
CA LEU A 834 -16.19 7.16 2.78
C LEU A 834 -16.88 6.21 3.76
N GLU A 835 -16.69 6.47 5.04
CA GLU A 835 -17.37 5.75 6.11
C GLU A 835 -18.84 6.17 6.16
N LYS A 836 -19.73 5.19 6.34
CA LYS A 836 -21.16 5.42 6.45
C LYS A 836 -21.47 6.16 7.73
N ASP A 837 -22.48 7.02 7.66
CA ASP A 837 -23.04 7.72 8.80
C ASP A 837 -21.98 8.42 9.64
N SER A 838 -21.09 9.13 8.93
CA SER A 838 -19.89 9.74 9.50
C SER A 838 -19.73 11.21 9.12
N VAL A 839 -19.09 11.98 9.99
CA VAL A 839 -18.76 13.39 9.78
C VAL A 839 -17.24 13.57 9.71
N TYR A 840 -16.79 14.27 8.68
CA TYR A 840 -15.38 14.57 8.39
C TYR A 840 -15.08 16.05 8.61
N VAL A 841 -14.06 16.37 9.42
CA VAL A 841 -13.67 17.75 9.75
C VAL A 841 -12.15 17.95 9.60
N PRO A 842 -11.64 18.80 8.69
CA PRO A 842 -10.22 19.00 8.48
C PRO A 842 -9.67 20.09 9.39
N TYR A 843 -8.52 19.81 10.00
CA TYR A 843 -7.74 20.74 10.81
C TYR A 843 -6.37 20.97 10.15
N ALA A 844 -6.36 21.78 9.09
CA ALA A 844 -5.15 22.02 8.27
C ALA A 844 -3.93 22.47 9.11
N HIS A 845 -4.15 23.30 10.14
CA HIS A 845 -3.10 23.77 11.04
C HIS A 845 -2.56 22.67 11.97
N LYS A 846 -3.36 21.64 12.28
CA LYS A 846 -2.97 20.45 13.04
C LYS A 846 -2.47 19.32 12.13
N LYS A 847 -2.51 19.50 10.80
CA LYS A 847 -2.13 18.50 9.80
C LYS A 847 -2.89 17.18 9.97
N CYS A 848 -4.19 17.27 10.28
CA CYS A 848 -5.07 16.13 10.42
C CYS A 848 -6.48 16.44 9.93
N PHE A 849 -7.30 15.42 9.82
CA PHE A 849 -8.75 15.56 9.84
C PHE A 849 -9.34 14.55 10.82
N GLU A 850 -10.50 14.89 11.37
CA GLU A 850 -11.25 14.08 12.31
C GLU A 850 -12.40 13.36 11.58
N VAL A 851 -12.67 12.12 11.96
CA VAL A 851 -13.79 11.32 11.51
C VAL A 851 -14.59 10.90 12.74
N CYS A 852 -15.90 11.14 12.72
CA CYS A 852 -16.80 10.80 13.83
C CYS A 852 -18.04 10.11 13.27
N LYS A 853 -18.35 8.90 13.76
CA LYS A 853 -19.64 8.29 13.46
C LYS A 853 -20.74 9.03 14.21
N VAL A 854 -21.90 9.18 13.56
CA VAL A 854 -23.04 9.90 14.13
C VAL A 854 -23.61 9.14 15.34
N GLU A 855 -23.57 7.80 15.35
CA GLU A 855 -24.07 6.98 16.46
C GLU A 855 -23.09 6.85 17.64
N GLU A 856 -21.76 6.98 17.40
CA GLU A 856 -20.69 6.75 18.38
C GLU A 856 -20.27 8.06 19.07
N LYS A 857 -21.24 8.78 19.66
CA LYS A 857 -21.07 10.10 20.31
C LYS A 857 -19.80 10.16 21.18
N GLY A 858 -18.90 11.09 20.85
CA GLY A 858 -17.64 11.32 21.55
C GLY A 858 -16.46 10.44 21.15
N ASP A 859 -16.64 9.47 20.24
CA ASP A 859 -15.54 8.69 19.64
C ASP A 859 -15.08 9.36 18.34
N ILE A 860 -13.96 10.08 18.42
CA ILE A 860 -13.43 10.91 17.33
C ILE A 860 -12.09 10.33 16.88
N ASP A 861 -12.07 9.77 15.67
CA ASP A 861 -10.87 9.25 15.05
C ASP A 861 -10.06 10.38 14.41
N VAL A 862 -8.83 10.58 14.88
CA VAL A 862 -7.91 11.59 14.33
C VAL A 862 -7.00 10.96 13.28
N VAL A 863 -7.19 11.36 12.03
CA VAL A 863 -6.37 10.91 10.89
C VAL A 863 -5.27 11.92 10.60
N ASN A 864 -4.02 11.54 10.87
CA ASN A 864 -2.85 12.41 10.64
C ASN A 864 -2.44 12.41 9.16
N LEU A 865 -2.24 13.60 8.59
CA LEU A 865 -1.80 13.82 7.21
C LEU A 865 -0.27 13.83 7.17
N ILE A 866 0.29 12.65 6.88
CA ILE A 866 1.74 12.43 6.81
C ILE A 866 2.29 13.27 5.64
N GLU A 867 3.35 14.06 5.88
CA GLU A 867 3.97 14.97 4.90
C GLU A 867 3.16 16.23 4.53
N ALA A 868 2.09 16.55 5.26
CA ALA A 868 1.33 17.79 5.03
C ALA A 868 2.19 19.06 5.22
N PRO A 869 2.11 20.02 4.28
CA PRO A 869 2.75 21.32 4.45
C PRO A 869 2.08 22.10 5.59
N ASP A 870 2.74 23.16 6.06
CA ASP A 870 2.07 24.12 6.94
C ASP A 870 0.99 24.85 6.16
N ALA A 871 -0.27 24.53 6.45
CA ALA A 871 -1.44 25.06 5.76
C ALA A 871 -2.43 25.66 6.77
N LYS A 872 -3.04 26.78 6.39
CA LYS A 872 -4.08 27.44 7.22
C LYS A 872 -5.49 27.05 6.81
N ILE A 873 -5.68 26.61 5.56
CA ILE A 873 -6.99 26.32 4.98
C ILE A 873 -6.95 24.93 4.35
N GLY A 874 -7.91 24.09 4.71
CA GLY A 874 -8.19 22.80 4.07
C GLY A 874 -9.54 22.86 3.37
N MET A 875 -9.63 22.34 2.15
CA MET A 875 -10.85 22.34 1.35
C MET A 875 -11.16 20.94 0.85
N TRP A 876 -12.39 20.49 1.08
CA TRP A 876 -12.89 19.25 0.48
C TRP A 876 -13.15 19.47 -1.01
N ILE A 877 -12.47 18.69 -1.85
CA ILE A 877 -12.79 18.57 -3.27
C ILE A 877 -13.64 17.31 -3.41
N MET A 878 -14.82 17.43 -4.00
CA MET A 878 -15.80 16.35 -4.09
C MET A 878 -16.19 16.11 -5.55
N PRO A 879 -16.66 14.90 -5.90
CA PRO A 879 -17.26 14.68 -7.21
C PRO A 879 -18.51 15.56 -7.40
N THR A 880 -18.77 15.94 -8.66
CA THR A 880 -20.00 16.66 -9.02
C THR A 880 -21.20 15.71 -9.00
N ASP A 881 -22.31 16.16 -8.41
CA ASP A 881 -23.57 15.40 -8.32
C ASP A 881 -24.42 15.40 -9.62
#